data_AF-A0A847V284-F1
#
_entry.id   AF-A0A847V284-F1
#
_cell.length_a   1.000
_cell.length_b   1.000
_cell.length_c   1.000
_cell.angle_alpha   90.00
_cell.angle_beta   90.00
_cell.angle_gamma   90.00
#
_symmetry.space_group_name_H-M   'P 1'
#
loop_
_entity.id
_entity.type
_entity.pdbx_description
1 polymer ?
#
loop_
_entity_poly.entity_id
_entity_poly.type
_entity_poly.pdbx_seq_one_letter_code
_entity_poly.pdbx_strand_id
1 'polypeptide(L)'
;MPGDSNGVQGSRDGGLTPRRAPTGFRPAIVGVIAVIFLLSLVGLSAPEDGGPSPVGPEPPSDSDLSGGKVRIVLEAGELSIAEDGEGFDVVAMEGFASTTSPGDPLLVHRVYNVLVPPEAVGSELSMEVVSQEVQVLEGTYEIGPVGPLAPAPADDEFGGVAWAECWGLGKTIVDGRNLAVYERDENYPEPFAVLLPYSEMRKWKFARVDFFPLQYNPVSKRLTLVKSCVVEISYRSSPEPLDNTLAADAVMDEVAPTLFDNYEDGRPWYLEAEGDRLEARAGAAYDYVIITTSAIVAGSGKLDDFIAHKERLGYSVLVVTESDFLPLTGQAPNNRAEKIRQWLKENYASLGIKYVLLVGDPRPFESGEGDIPMKMCWPRRTATTYRDAPTDYFYADLTGNWDKNGDQIYGQWGSGKDYPVAGGVDFTPEVYVGRIPVYDADYQTLDGILQKIILYELSSSTDWRKSALLPMAFSDSSTDGARLSEQMRDDYLNPGGYFSWRMYQQGTVGSCADSKYDSEEELHGGTAVRDRWAAGDYGIVCWWGHGSPTAASIGYSGCNGGLLFESSQSASLDDAHPSFTYQCSCLNAEPETTNNLAYSILKNGGIGTVSATRVSWYYVNQAYGTFDGSPSNSGLGYEYVNRQVQELAAGDALYQAKGTVYPGTSSETTMNWYVMNLYGDPSVSLKNPPVPPEPKVTPVQKRMGIWQRPR
;
A
#
# COMPACT_ATOMS: atom_id res chain seq x y z
N MET A 1 -69.22 -1.13 10.12
CA MET A 1 -69.81 -0.48 11.31
C MET A 1 -68.72 0.34 11.96
N PRO A 2 -68.89 1.67 12.05
CA PRO A 2 -67.81 2.65 12.05
C PRO A 2 -67.84 3.54 13.32
N GLY A 3 -66.99 4.55 13.35
CA GLY A 3 -66.99 5.66 14.31
C GLY A 3 -65.74 6.51 14.03
N ASP A 4 -65.69 7.43 13.08
CA ASP A 4 -66.50 8.66 12.89
C ASP A 4 -66.56 9.59 14.10
N SER A 5 -65.83 10.71 14.00
CA SER A 5 -66.34 12.08 14.22
C SER A 5 -65.23 13.09 13.86
N ASN A 6 -65.32 13.77 12.71
CA ASN A 6 -65.90 15.12 12.51
C ASN A 6 -65.11 16.20 13.28
N GLY A 7 -64.46 17.18 12.65
CA GLY A 7 -64.99 18.19 11.71
C GLY A 7 -64.54 19.57 12.23
N VAL A 8 -64.48 20.71 11.55
CA VAL A 8 -64.94 21.20 10.25
C VAL A 8 -64.33 22.61 10.08
N GLN A 9 -63.98 22.95 8.83
CA GLN A 9 -63.95 24.25 8.11
C GLN A 9 -63.65 25.60 8.78
N GLY A 10 -62.90 26.41 8.02
CA GLY A 10 -62.98 27.87 8.07
C GLY A 10 -62.14 28.56 6.99
N SER A 11 -62.61 28.55 5.73
CA SER A 11 -62.10 29.39 4.64
C SER A 11 -62.50 30.87 4.84
N ARG A 12 -61.65 31.83 4.42
CA ARG A 12 -62.08 32.95 3.56
C ARG A 12 -60.94 33.81 3.02
N ASP A 13 -61.15 34.17 1.76
CA ASP A 13 -60.38 34.95 0.79
C ASP A 13 -60.05 36.42 1.13
N GLY A 14 -59.09 36.93 0.35
CA GLY A 14 -58.91 38.35 -0.02
C GLY A 14 -57.43 38.68 -0.16
N GLY A 15 -56.77 38.81 -1.32
CA GLY A 15 -57.19 39.35 -2.62
C GLY A 15 -56.79 40.84 -2.71
N LEU A 16 -55.67 41.16 -3.40
CA LEU A 16 -55.43 42.34 -4.29
C LEU A 16 -53.92 42.70 -4.44
N THR A 17 -53.40 42.54 -5.67
CA THR A 17 -52.23 43.23 -6.26
C THR A 17 -52.63 44.65 -6.78
N PRO A 18 -51.83 45.51 -7.50
CA PRO A 18 -50.43 45.44 -8.00
C PRO A 18 -49.61 46.79 -8.04
N ARG A 19 -48.39 46.76 -8.65
CA ARG A 19 -47.55 47.86 -9.28
C ARG A 19 -46.74 48.76 -8.30
N ARG A 20 -45.49 49.20 -8.56
CA ARG A 20 -44.82 49.70 -9.80
C ARG A 20 -43.27 49.83 -9.58
N ALA A 21 -42.47 49.67 -10.64
CA ALA A 21 -41.02 49.97 -10.74
C ALA A 21 -40.79 51.42 -11.30
N PRO A 22 -39.66 51.83 -11.94
CA PRO A 22 -38.19 51.65 -11.76
C PRO A 22 -37.39 52.99 -11.91
N THR A 23 -36.06 52.99 -11.72
CA THR A 23 -35.04 53.85 -12.41
C THR A 23 -33.66 53.22 -12.16
N GLY A 24 -32.67 53.04 -13.05
CA GLY A 24 -32.41 53.51 -14.41
C GLY A 24 -31.15 54.41 -14.41
N PHE A 25 -29.99 53.94 -14.86
CA PHE A 25 -29.00 54.71 -15.66
C PHE A 25 -27.80 53.85 -16.14
N ARG A 26 -27.51 53.95 -17.45
CA ARG A 26 -26.30 53.55 -18.23
C ARG A 26 -26.00 54.73 -19.19
N PRO A 27 -24.75 54.97 -19.62
CA PRO A 27 -24.20 54.45 -20.91
C PRO A 27 -22.71 54.00 -20.79
N ALA A 28 -22.15 52.99 -21.49
CA ALA A 28 -21.79 52.83 -22.92
C ALA A 28 -20.64 53.81 -23.35
N ILE A 29 -19.53 53.50 -24.08
CA ILE A 29 -19.16 52.55 -25.16
C ILE A 29 -17.58 52.51 -25.32
N VAL A 30 -17.03 51.47 -26.00
CA VAL A 30 -15.74 51.34 -26.78
C VAL A 30 -14.44 51.11 -25.97
N GLY A 31 -13.48 50.22 -26.28
CA GLY A 31 -13.27 49.26 -27.38
C GLY A 31 -11.97 48.43 -27.21
N VAL A 32 -12.01 47.18 -27.67
CA VAL A 32 -11.06 46.41 -28.53
C VAL A 32 -9.54 46.75 -28.52
N ILE A 33 -8.73 45.67 -28.50
CA ILE A 33 -7.42 45.42 -29.19
C ILE A 33 -6.13 45.25 -28.33
N ALA A 34 -5.55 44.04 -28.50
CA ALA A 34 -4.12 43.62 -28.56
C ALA A 34 -3.20 43.49 -27.33
N VAL A 35 -2.82 42.23 -27.08
CA VAL A 35 -1.46 41.62 -27.13
C VAL A 35 -0.27 42.57 -27.42
N ILE A 36 0.81 42.48 -26.62
CA ILE A 36 2.23 42.18 -27.01
C ILE A 36 3.23 42.44 -25.85
N PHE A 37 4.17 41.49 -25.74
CA PHE A 37 5.44 41.42 -24.98
C PHE A 37 6.32 42.69 -24.95
N LEU A 38 7.14 42.87 -23.88
CA LEU A 38 8.61 42.61 -23.85
C LEU A 38 9.33 43.31 -22.65
N LEU A 39 10.19 42.52 -21.98
CA LEU A 39 11.48 42.82 -21.32
C LEU A 39 11.91 44.26 -21.00
N SER A 40 12.42 44.46 -19.78
CA SER A 40 13.80 44.97 -19.57
C SER A 40 14.27 44.88 -18.11
N LEU A 41 15.50 44.39 -17.93
CA LEU A 41 16.31 44.42 -16.71
C LEU A 41 16.60 45.86 -16.26
N VAL A 42 16.67 46.11 -14.94
CA VAL A 42 17.77 46.87 -14.30
C VAL A 42 17.90 46.39 -12.84
N GLY A 43 19.10 45.96 -12.46
CA GLY A 43 19.48 45.66 -11.07
C GLY A 43 19.76 46.92 -10.25
N LEU A 44 19.52 46.82 -8.94
CA LEU A 44 20.03 47.75 -7.94
C LEU A 44 20.45 46.96 -6.70
N SER A 45 21.75 46.99 -6.46
CA SER A 45 22.45 46.52 -5.27
C SER A 45 22.18 47.42 -4.06
N ALA A 46 22.02 46.82 -2.89
CA ALA A 46 22.17 47.47 -1.58
C ALA A 46 23.28 46.73 -0.78
N PRO A 47 24.08 47.43 0.05
CA PRO A 47 25.17 46.81 0.79
C PRO A 47 24.72 46.36 2.18
N GLU A 48 25.16 45.19 2.62
CA GLU A 48 25.14 44.79 4.03
C GLU A 48 26.57 44.53 4.52
N ASP A 49 26.95 45.28 5.55
CA ASP A 49 28.12 45.02 6.41
C ASP A 49 27.75 43.94 7.45
N GLY A 50 28.54 42.86 7.51
CA GLY A 50 28.46 41.85 8.56
C GLY A 50 29.67 40.91 8.51
N GLY A 51 30.48 40.89 9.57
CA GLY A 51 31.80 40.24 9.64
C GLY A 51 31.83 38.70 9.55
N PRO A 52 33.05 38.12 9.54
CA PRO A 52 33.28 36.74 9.08
C PRO A 52 32.88 35.70 10.13
N SER A 53 32.03 34.75 9.73
CA SER A 53 31.90 33.46 10.42
C SER A 53 33.00 32.50 9.96
N PRO A 54 33.51 31.61 10.83
CA PRO A 54 34.57 30.67 10.47
C PRO A 54 34.05 29.67 9.43
N VAL A 55 34.65 29.71 8.24
CA VAL A 55 34.40 28.80 7.13
C VAL A 55 34.93 27.42 7.52
N GLY A 56 34.03 26.49 7.80
CA GLY A 56 34.34 25.05 7.71
C GLY A 56 34.72 24.70 6.27
N PRO A 57 35.45 23.60 6.02
CA PRO A 57 35.93 23.27 4.68
C PRO A 57 34.76 23.28 3.68
N GLU A 58 34.93 24.02 2.58
CA GLU A 58 34.02 24.02 1.43
C GLU A 58 33.73 22.58 1.01
N PRO A 59 32.47 22.21 0.74
CA PRO A 59 32.19 20.96 0.06
C PRO A 59 32.88 21.00 -1.31
N PRO A 60 33.46 19.88 -1.77
CA PRO A 60 34.14 19.83 -3.06
C PRO A 60 33.18 20.26 -4.18
N SER A 61 33.68 21.05 -5.13
CA SER A 61 32.92 21.51 -6.29
C SER A 61 32.41 20.34 -7.13
N ASP A 62 31.15 20.41 -7.56
CA ASP A 62 30.39 19.42 -8.37
C ASP A 62 31.03 18.96 -9.70
N SER A 63 32.24 19.39 -10.05
CA SER A 63 32.87 19.08 -11.35
C SER A 63 33.86 17.91 -11.36
N ASP A 64 34.15 17.27 -10.23
CA ASP A 64 35.19 16.21 -10.13
C ASP A 64 34.68 14.83 -9.67
N LEU A 65 33.36 14.61 -9.53
CA LEU A 65 32.83 13.29 -9.18
C LEU A 65 32.87 12.33 -10.39
N SER A 66 33.47 11.16 -10.23
CA SER A 66 33.44 10.10 -11.24
C SER A 66 32.02 9.59 -11.45
N GLY A 67 31.65 9.31 -12.70
CA GLY A 67 30.35 8.75 -13.06
C GLY A 67 30.47 7.38 -13.71
N GLY A 68 29.39 6.61 -13.68
CA GLY A 68 29.30 5.30 -14.31
C GLY A 68 27.97 5.13 -15.04
N LYS A 69 27.85 3.97 -15.71
CA LYS A 69 26.68 3.61 -16.52
C LYS A 69 26.31 2.17 -16.24
N VAL A 70 25.03 1.93 -15.97
CA VAL A 70 24.43 0.59 -15.89
C VAL A 70 23.55 0.39 -17.11
N ARG A 71 23.67 -0.76 -17.78
CA ARG A 71 22.84 -1.12 -18.93
C ARG A 71 21.95 -2.29 -18.57
N ILE A 72 20.71 -2.25 -19.01
CA ILE A 72 19.77 -3.36 -18.90
C ILE A 72 18.94 -3.47 -20.18
N VAL A 73 18.59 -4.71 -20.54
CA VAL A 73 17.65 -5.00 -21.62
C VAL A 73 16.27 -5.16 -21.01
N LEU A 74 15.30 -4.41 -21.52
CA LEU A 74 13.89 -4.55 -21.18
C LEU A 74 13.23 -5.34 -22.32
N GLU A 75 12.52 -6.41 -21.99
CA GLU A 75 11.95 -7.33 -22.98
C GLU A 75 10.43 -7.46 -22.79
N ALA A 76 9.71 -7.53 -23.90
CA ALA A 76 8.28 -7.84 -23.89
C ALA A 76 8.06 -9.35 -23.63
N GLY A 77 7.01 -9.67 -22.88
CA GLY A 77 6.55 -11.04 -22.68
C GLY A 77 5.73 -11.58 -23.85
N GLU A 78 5.18 -12.78 -23.70
CA GLU A 78 4.24 -13.35 -24.66
C GLU A 78 2.95 -12.52 -24.70
N LEU A 79 2.61 -11.99 -25.88
CA LEU A 79 1.43 -11.13 -26.09
C LEU A 79 0.21 -11.95 -26.46
N SER A 80 -0.90 -11.68 -25.77
CA SER A 80 -2.24 -12.13 -26.14
C SER A 80 -3.18 -10.94 -26.31
N ILE A 81 -4.08 -11.03 -27.29
CA ILE A 81 -5.11 -10.03 -27.56
C ILE A 81 -6.42 -10.76 -27.76
N ALA A 82 -7.46 -10.35 -27.03
CA ALA A 82 -8.81 -10.90 -27.14
C ALA A 82 -9.85 -9.78 -27.11
N GLU A 83 -10.96 -9.97 -27.82
CA GLU A 83 -12.08 -9.04 -27.78
C GLU A 83 -12.92 -9.31 -26.52
N ASP A 84 -13.28 -8.25 -25.78
CA ASP A 84 -14.19 -8.34 -24.65
C ASP A 84 -15.67 -8.31 -25.06
N GLY A 85 -16.57 -8.39 -24.07
CA GLY A 85 -18.01 -8.36 -24.32
C GLY A 85 -18.56 -7.01 -24.79
N GLU A 86 -17.75 -5.95 -24.76
CA GLU A 86 -18.09 -4.58 -25.18
C GLU A 86 -17.51 -4.22 -26.56
N GLY A 87 -16.73 -5.12 -27.16
CA GLY A 87 -16.11 -4.94 -28.47
C GLY A 87 -14.74 -4.24 -28.42
N PHE A 88 -14.11 -4.17 -27.25
CA PHE A 88 -12.74 -3.68 -27.09
C PHE A 88 -11.74 -4.83 -27.16
N ASP A 89 -10.59 -4.58 -27.79
CA ASP A 89 -9.43 -5.44 -27.72
C ASP A 89 -8.75 -5.28 -26.36
N VAL A 90 -8.70 -6.35 -25.57
CA VAL A 90 -7.99 -6.45 -24.30
C VAL A 90 -6.64 -7.10 -24.54
N VAL A 91 -5.59 -6.39 -24.13
CA VAL A 91 -4.21 -6.87 -24.24
C VAL A 91 -3.74 -7.45 -22.91
N ALA A 92 -3.12 -8.62 -22.95
CA ALA A 92 -2.45 -9.22 -21.80
C ALA A 92 -1.07 -9.73 -22.22
N MET A 93 -0.10 -9.62 -21.31
CA MET A 93 1.28 -10.01 -21.59
C MET A 93 1.91 -10.65 -20.36
N GLU A 94 2.57 -11.79 -20.54
CA GLU A 94 3.21 -12.52 -19.45
C GLU A 94 4.23 -11.65 -18.70
N GLY A 95 4.07 -11.52 -17.38
CA GLY A 95 4.95 -10.72 -16.53
C GLY A 95 4.69 -9.21 -16.56
N PHE A 96 3.58 -8.76 -17.16
CA PHE A 96 3.19 -7.35 -17.22
C PHE A 96 1.81 -7.13 -16.58
N ALA A 97 1.67 -5.99 -15.91
CA ALA A 97 0.42 -5.53 -15.31
C ALA A 97 -0.33 -4.60 -16.28
N SER A 98 -1.63 -4.43 -16.07
CA SER A 98 -2.42 -3.46 -16.85
C SER A 98 -2.08 -2.01 -16.49
N THR A 99 -2.14 -1.09 -17.45
CA THR A 99 -2.00 0.35 -17.17
C THR A 99 -3.16 0.88 -16.33
N THR A 100 -2.89 1.96 -15.60
CA THR A 100 -3.69 2.35 -14.44
C THR A 100 -4.14 3.82 -14.49
N SER A 101 -3.93 4.50 -15.62
CA SER A 101 -4.21 5.93 -15.80
C SER A 101 -5.63 6.15 -16.33
N PRO A 102 -6.59 6.66 -15.52
CA PRO A 102 -8.00 6.75 -15.94
C PRO A 102 -8.21 7.52 -17.24
N GLY A 103 -9.05 6.98 -18.11
CA GLY A 103 -9.41 7.54 -19.42
C GLY A 103 -8.36 7.36 -20.50
N ASP A 104 -7.15 6.90 -20.19
CA ASP A 104 -6.13 6.55 -21.19
C ASP A 104 -6.33 5.09 -21.64
N PRO A 105 -5.78 4.67 -22.79
CA PRO A 105 -5.89 3.28 -23.26
C PRO A 105 -5.41 2.25 -22.23
N LEU A 106 -6.21 1.20 -22.01
CA LEU A 106 -5.87 0.03 -21.20
C LEU A 106 -4.84 -0.83 -21.93
N LEU A 107 -3.57 -0.58 -21.63
CA LEU A 107 -2.41 -1.29 -22.17
C LEU A 107 -1.76 -2.11 -21.05
N VAL A 108 -0.52 -2.55 -21.26
CA VAL A 108 0.28 -3.27 -20.27
C VAL A 108 1.62 -2.56 -20.02
N HIS A 109 2.15 -2.73 -18.82
CA HIS A 109 3.44 -2.20 -18.40
C HIS A 109 4.11 -3.06 -17.32
N ARG A 110 5.41 -2.88 -17.14
CA ARG A 110 6.19 -3.53 -16.07
C ARG A 110 7.23 -2.54 -15.55
N VAL A 111 7.34 -2.46 -14.23
CA VAL A 111 8.44 -1.74 -13.57
C VAL A 111 9.61 -2.69 -13.37
N TYR A 112 10.75 -2.33 -13.94
CA TYR A 112 12.03 -3.01 -13.73
C TYR A 112 12.80 -2.34 -12.60
N ASN A 113 13.25 -3.12 -11.62
CA ASN A 113 14.13 -2.66 -10.54
C ASN A 113 15.58 -3.01 -10.90
N VAL A 114 16.35 -1.99 -11.23
CA VAL A 114 17.72 -2.10 -11.73
C VAL A 114 18.68 -1.69 -10.62
N LEU A 115 19.39 -2.65 -10.05
CA LEU A 115 20.48 -2.37 -9.13
C LEU A 115 21.47 -1.40 -9.76
N VAL A 116 21.91 -0.46 -8.94
CA VAL A 116 23.03 0.43 -9.22
C VAL A 116 24.13 0.19 -8.18
N PRO A 117 25.40 0.55 -8.47
CA PRO A 117 26.48 0.42 -7.50
C PRO A 117 26.22 1.18 -6.19
N PRO A 118 26.76 0.72 -5.04
CA PRO A 118 26.49 1.32 -3.73
C PRO A 118 26.93 2.78 -3.60
N GLU A 119 27.90 3.22 -4.40
CA GLU A 119 28.36 4.60 -4.46
C GLU A 119 27.44 5.51 -5.30
N ALA A 120 26.44 4.97 -6.02
CA ALA A 120 25.57 5.79 -6.85
C ALA A 120 24.78 6.82 -6.03
N VAL A 121 24.76 8.07 -6.51
CA VAL A 121 23.94 9.16 -5.97
C VAL A 121 22.57 9.11 -6.64
N GLY A 122 21.58 8.57 -5.92
CA GLY A 122 20.25 8.28 -6.46
C GLY A 122 19.48 9.49 -7.02
N SER A 123 19.68 10.69 -6.46
CA SER A 123 19.04 11.92 -6.97
C SER A 123 19.58 12.41 -8.30
N GLU A 124 20.69 11.86 -8.78
CA GLU A 124 21.36 12.24 -10.03
C GLU A 124 21.31 11.15 -11.10
N LEU A 125 20.42 10.17 -10.93
CA LEU A 125 20.17 9.19 -11.97
C LEU A 125 19.50 9.83 -13.18
N SER A 126 19.98 9.43 -14.36
CA SER A 126 19.36 9.77 -15.64
C SER A 126 19.34 8.54 -16.55
N MET A 127 18.39 8.50 -17.47
CA MET A 127 18.19 7.36 -18.37
C MET A 127 18.09 7.82 -19.81
N GLU A 128 18.69 7.04 -20.71
CA GLU A 128 18.44 7.13 -22.14
C GLU A 128 18.16 5.76 -22.76
N VAL A 129 17.33 5.73 -23.81
CA VAL A 129 17.12 4.54 -24.63
C VAL A 129 18.20 4.51 -25.72
N VAL A 130 19.05 3.49 -25.70
CA VAL A 130 20.21 3.36 -26.61
C VAL A 130 19.82 2.68 -27.93
N SER A 131 18.92 1.69 -27.85
CA SER A 131 18.42 0.96 -29.01
C SER A 131 17.08 0.30 -28.70
N GLN A 132 16.28 0.05 -29.73
CA GLN A 132 14.99 -0.65 -29.62
C GLN A 132 14.73 -1.53 -30.85
N GLU A 133 14.05 -2.65 -30.63
CA GLU A 133 13.44 -3.46 -31.68
C GLU A 133 11.91 -3.28 -31.63
N VAL A 134 11.33 -2.83 -32.73
CA VAL A 134 9.89 -2.56 -32.83
C VAL A 134 9.23 -3.34 -33.96
N GLN A 135 7.99 -3.77 -33.74
CA GLN A 135 7.13 -4.40 -34.72
C GLN A 135 5.75 -3.75 -34.69
N VAL A 136 5.27 -3.29 -35.84
CA VAL A 136 3.86 -2.89 -35.97
C VAL A 136 3.02 -4.14 -36.19
N LEU A 137 2.00 -4.33 -35.36
CA LEU A 137 1.11 -5.49 -35.45
C LEU A 137 0.16 -5.36 -36.65
N GLU A 138 -0.15 -6.49 -37.29
CA GLU A 138 -1.08 -6.52 -38.42
C GLU A 138 -2.52 -6.46 -37.92
N GLY A 139 -3.30 -5.50 -38.44
CA GLY A 139 -4.72 -5.35 -38.12
C GLY A 139 -5.08 -3.94 -37.66
N THR A 140 -6.31 -3.81 -37.16
CA THR A 140 -6.83 -2.62 -36.49
C THR A 140 -7.39 -3.05 -35.15
N TYR A 141 -7.05 -2.31 -34.10
CA TYR A 141 -7.43 -2.64 -32.73
C TYR A 141 -8.22 -1.49 -32.10
N GLU A 142 -9.26 -1.81 -31.33
CA GLU A 142 -10.03 -0.86 -30.54
C GLU A 142 -9.69 -1.04 -29.06
N ILE A 143 -8.71 -0.29 -28.56
CA ILE A 143 -8.32 -0.35 -27.15
C ILE A 143 -9.22 0.55 -26.30
N GLY A 144 -9.92 -0.04 -25.33
CA GLY A 144 -10.79 0.66 -24.40
C GLY A 144 -10.03 1.50 -23.36
N PRO A 145 -10.66 2.52 -22.76
CA PRO A 145 -10.03 3.34 -21.74
C PRO A 145 -10.02 2.62 -20.38
N VAL A 146 -9.03 2.94 -19.54
CA VAL A 146 -9.05 2.60 -18.11
C VAL A 146 -10.21 3.35 -17.43
N GLY A 147 -11.00 2.65 -16.62
CA GLY A 147 -12.10 3.27 -15.87
C GLY A 147 -11.64 4.34 -14.86
N PRO A 148 -12.56 5.20 -14.36
CA PRO A 148 -12.25 6.15 -13.31
C PRO A 148 -11.96 5.46 -11.99
N LEU A 149 -11.22 6.14 -11.11
CA LEU A 149 -11.10 5.72 -9.73
C LEU A 149 -12.32 6.19 -8.94
N ALA A 150 -12.88 5.31 -8.11
CA ALA A 150 -13.98 5.66 -7.21
C ALA A 150 -13.70 5.11 -5.80
N PRO A 151 -14.25 5.77 -4.76
CA PRO A 151 -14.17 5.25 -3.41
C PRO A 151 -15.34 4.29 -3.15
N ALA A 152 -15.19 3.37 -2.19
CA ALA A 152 -16.27 2.48 -1.73
C ALA A 152 -16.73 2.77 -0.28
N PRO A 153 -17.13 4.01 0.09
CA PRO A 153 -17.67 4.28 1.42
C PRO A 153 -19.11 3.77 1.50
N ALA A 154 -19.54 3.30 2.68
CA ALA A 154 -20.96 3.00 2.88
C ALA A 154 -21.80 4.29 2.80
N ASP A 155 -22.73 4.38 1.85
CA ASP A 155 -23.55 5.55 1.61
C ASP A 155 -24.90 5.48 2.34
N ASP A 156 -25.01 6.24 3.44
CA ASP A 156 -26.21 6.93 3.97
C ASP A 156 -26.10 7.26 5.49
N GLU A 157 -25.16 6.66 6.23
CA GLU A 157 -25.07 6.87 7.69
C GLU A 157 -24.03 7.94 8.14
N PHE A 158 -23.06 8.33 7.30
CA PHE A 158 -21.93 9.20 7.68
C PHE A 158 -21.92 10.61 7.05
N GLY A 159 -23.08 11.12 6.62
CA GLY A 159 -23.19 12.49 6.14
C GLY A 159 -22.70 12.66 4.70
N GLY A 160 -23.53 12.15 3.78
CA GLY A 160 -23.52 12.37 2.34
C GLY A 160 -22.38 13.20 1.75
N VAL A 161 -21.43 12.51 1.15
CA VAL A 161 -20.52 13.10 0.15
C VAL A 161 -20.65 12.27 -1.11
N ALA A 162 -20.86 12.95 -2.23
CA ALA A 162 -21.15 12.36 -3.53
C ALA A 162 -20.09 11.35 -3.97
N TRP A 163 -20.55 10.28 -4.64
CA TRP A 163 -19.77 9.51 -5.61
C TRP A 163 -18.83 10.45 -6.38
N ALA A 164 -17.53 10.19 -6.28
CA ALA A 164 -16.49 11.05 -6.82
C ALA A 164 -15.61 10.23 -7.75
N GLU A 165 -16.02 10.12 -9.01
CA GLU A 165 -15.15 9.61 -10.07
C GLU A 165 -13.95 10.53 -10.21
N CYS A 166 -12.76 9.96 -10.03
CA CYS A 166 -11.50 10.63 -10.31
C CYS A 166 -10.95 10.11 -11.63
N TRP A 167 -10.98 10.99 -12.63
CA TRP A 167 -10.41 10.75 -13.95
C TRP A 167 -8.94 11.20 -14.06
N GLY A 168 -8.33 11.63 -12.96
CA GLY A 168 -6.99 12.22 -12.95
C GLY A 168 -7.00 13.72 -13.26
N LEU A 169 -5.88 14.38 -12.94
CA LEU A 169 -5.76 15.84 -13.05
C LEU A 169 -5.55 16.28 -14.51
N GLY A 170 -6.22 17.36 -14.91
CA GLY A 170 -5.97 18.03 -16.18
C GLY A 170 -6.46 17.29 -17.43
N LYS A 171 -7.26 16.24 -17.27
CA LYS A 171 -7.82 15.48 -18.40
C LYS A 171 -9.19 16.02 -18.82
N THR A 172 -9.42 16.04 -20.13
CA THR A 172 -10.75 16.28 -20.70
C THR A 172 -11.32 14.93 -21.12
N ILE A 173 -12.37 14.48 -20.43
CA ILE A 173 -12.99 13.18 -20.65
C ILE A 173 -14.30 13.32 -21.40
N VAL A 174 -14.49 12.52 -22.45
CA VAL A 174 -15.77 12.35 -23.15
C VAL A 174 -15.97 10.85 -23.38
N ASP A 175 -17.13 10.32 -22.98
CA ASP A 175 -17.47 8.89 -23.09
C ASP A 175 -16.37 7.97 -22.54
N GLY A 176 -15.82 8.36 -21.38
CA GLY A 176 -14.74 7.65 -20.69
C GLY A 176 -13.35 7.77 -21.31
N ARG A 177 -13.19 8.48 -22.44
CA ARG A 177 -11.92 8.62 -23.14
C ARG A 177 -11.25 9.97 -22.85
N ASN A 178 -9.95 9.95 -22.58
CA ASN A 178 -9.13 11.14 -22.52
C ASN A 178 -8.87 11.68 -23.92
N LEU A 179 -9.46 12.83 -24.27
CA LEU A 179 -9.35 13.42 -25.60
C LEU A 179 -7.90 13.82 -25.95
N ALA A 180 -7.08 14.13 -24.95
CA ALA A 180 -5.66 14.43 -25.17
C ALA A 180 -4.86 13.21 -25.68
N VAL A 181 -5.43 12.00 -25.62
CA VAL A 181 -4.85 10.78 -26.17
C VAL A 181 -5.69 10.31 -27.37
N TYR A 182 -6.98 10.07 -27.19
CA TYR A 182 -7.83 9.42 -28.19
C TYR A 182 -8.04 10.22 -29.50
N GLU A 183 -7.89 11.56 -29.48
CA GLU A 183 -8.00 12.39 -30.69
C GLU A 183 -6.65 12.68 -31.35
N ARG A 184 -5.55 12.16 -30.80
CA ARG A 184 -4.20 12.37 -31.32
C ARG A 184 -3.81 11.23 -32.26
N ASP A 185 -3.42 11.55 -33.49
CA ASP A 185 -2.85 10.59 -34.44
C ASP A 185 -1.36 10.35 -34.14
N GLU A 186 -1.09 9.90 -32.91
CA GLU A 186 0.24 9.69 -32.34
C GLU A 186 0.24 8.40 -31.50
N ASN A 187 1.40 7.76 -31.35
CA ASN A 187 1.56 6.59 -30.49
C ASN A 187 1.49 7.00 -29.01
N TYR A 188 0.78 6.22 -28.20
CA TYR A 188 0.71 6.37 -26.74
C TYR A 188 0.99 5.02 -26.02
N PRO A 189 1.74 5.01 -24.91
CA PRO A 189 2.46 6.15 -24.33
C PRO A 189 3.74 6.45 -25.10
N GLU A 190 4.15 7.72 -25.06
CA GLU A 190 5.48 8.18 -25.49
C GLU A 190 5.98 9.17 -24.42
N PRO A 191 7.16 8.95 -23.80
CA PRO A 191 8.07 7.81 -24.03
C PRO A 191 7.50 6.48 -23.53
N PHE A 192 7.93 5.38 -24.14
CA PHE A 192 7.53 4.01 -23.77
C PHE A 192 8.42 3.40 -22.66
N ALA A 193 9.44 4.12 -22.20
CA ALA A 193 10.26 3.77 -21.05
C ALA A 193 10.50 5.03 -20.20
N VAL A 194 10.18 4.96 -18.90
CA VAL A 194 10.24 6.10 -17.98
C VAL A 194 11.09 5.76 -16.77
N LEU A 195 12.08 6.59 -16.46
CA LEU A 195 12.82 6.49 -15.20
C LEU A 195 11.93 7.03 -14.07
N LEU A 196 11.59 6.16 -13.13
CA LEU A 196 10.85 6.48 -11.92
C LEU A 196 11.82 6.96 -10.82
N PRO A 197 11.30 7.57 -9.73
CA PRO A 197 12.15 7.96 -8.61
C PRO A 197 12.98 6.78 -8.09
N TYR A 198 14.25 7.08 -7.82
CA TYR A 198 15.21 6.18 -7.19
C TYR A 198 14.71 5.66 -5.84
N SER A 199 15.19 4.48 -5.45
CA SER A 199 14.75 3.75 -4.26
C SER A 199 15.90 3.01 -3.58
N GLU A 200 15.78 2.80 -2.27
CA GLU A 200 16.72 2.05 -1.45
C GLU A 200 16.01 0.98 -0.62
N MET A 201 16.61 -0.21 -0.54
CA MET A 201 16.24 -1.27 0.39
C MET A 201 17.47 -1.60 1.22
N ARG A 202 17.62 -0.92 2.37
CA ARG A 202 18.79 -1.07 3.25
C ARG A 202 20.09 -0.75 2.50
N LYS A 203 20.95 -1.75 2.29
CA LYS A 203 22.17 -1.59 1.49
C LYS A 203 21.89 -1.48 -0.01
N TRP A 204 20.81 -2.10 -0.50
CA TRP A 204 20.56 -2.23 -1.93
C TRP A 204 19.98 -0.96 -2.51
N LYS A 205 20.71 -0.35 -3.44
CA LYS A 205 20.34 0.87 -4.15
C LYS A 205 19.92 0.55 -5.58
N PHE A 206 18.80 1.11 -6.04
CA PHE A 206 18.28 0.75 -7.36
C PHE A 206 17.50 1.86 -8.05
N ALA A 207 17.63 1.88 -9.38
CA ALA A 207 16.78 2.64 -10.26
C ALA A 207 15.52 1.85 -10.59
N ARG A 208 14.43 2.54 -10.92
CA ARG A 208 13.18 1.91 -11.34
C ARG A 208 12.81 2.41 -12.73
N VAL A 209 12.53 1.50 -13.65
CA VAL A 209 12.21 1.84 -15.04
C VAL A 209 10.84 1.26 -15.39
N ASP A 210 9.87 2.13 -15.65
CA ASP A 210 8.54 1.73 -16.11
C ASP A 210 8.54 1.54 -17.63
N PHE A 211 8.28 0.32 -18.09
CA PHE A 211 8.35 -0.07 -19.49
C PHE A 211 6.99 -0.47 -20.05
N PHE A 212 6.62 0.18 -21.15
CA PHE A 212 5.38 -0.03 -21.90
C PHE A 212 5.71 -0.72 -23.23
N PRO A 213 5.59 -2.05 -23.33
CA PRO A 213 5.97 -2.79 -24.53
C PRO A 213 4.98 -2.55 -25.69
N LEU A 214 3.80 -2.00 -25.44
CA LEU A 214 2.82 -1.66 -26.46
C LEU A 214 2.60 -0.15 -26.53
N GLN A 215 2.66 0.38 -27.73
CA GLN A 215 2.17 1.72 -28.05
C GLN A 215 0.94 1.62 -28.95
N TYR A 216 -0.12 2.33 -28.61
CA TYR A 216 -1.36 2.40 -29.37
C TYR A 216 -1.53 3.78 -30.01
N ASN A 217 -1.80 3.82 -31.30
CA ASN A 217 -2.27 5.02 -31.97
C ASN A 217 -3.80 4.93 -32.12
N PRO A 218 -4.56 5.78 -31.41
CA PRO A 218 -6.03 5.66 -31.35
C PRO A 218 -6.75 6.12 -32.62
N VAL A 219 -6.15 6.99 -33.44
CA VAL A 219 -6.76 7.47 -34.69
C VAL A 219 -6.59 6.46 -35.81
N SER A 220 -5.39 5.91 -35.96
CA SER A 220 -5.09 4.88 -36.96
C SER A 220 -5.43 3.45 -36.50
N LYS A 221 -5.72 3.27 -35.22
CA LYS A 221 -6.05 1.98 -34.57
C LYS A 221 -4.93 0.94 -34.69
N ARG A 222 -3.67 1.38 -34.62
CA ARG A 222 -2.49 0.51 -34.79
C ARG A 222 -1.77 0.31 -33.47
N LEU A 223 -1.35 -0.94 -33.22
CA LEU A 223 -0.46 -1.30 -32.12
C LEU A 223 0.98 -1.45 -32.62
N THR A 224 1.92 -0.86 -31.90
CA THR A 224 3.36 -1.04 -32.09
C THR A 224 3.92 -1.75 -30.87
N LEU A 225 4.46 -2.95 -31.07
CA LEU A 225 5.15 -3.74 -30.05
C LEU A 225 6.63 -3.36 -30.03
N VAL A 226 7.11 -2.83 -28.91
CA VAL A 226 8.54 -2.75 -28.57
C VAL A 226 8.95 -4.10 -28.00
N LYS A 227 9.55 -4.95 -28.83
CA LYS A 227 9.93 -6.31 -28.43
C LYS A 227 11.04 -6.30 -27.38
N SER A 228 12.01 -5.42 -27.58
CA SER A 228 13.10 -5.20 -26.65
C SER A 228 13.64 -3.79 -26.79
N CYS A 229 14.17 -3.25 -25.70
CA CYS A 229 14.97 -2.04 -25.72
C CYS A 229 16.15 -2.14 -24.76
N VAL A 230 17.23 -1.42 -25.08
CA VAL A 230 18.39 -1.29 -24.20
C VAL A 230 18.34 0.09 -23.59
N VAL A 231 18.22 0.16 -22.27
CA VAL A 231 18.29 1.41 -21.52
C VAL A 231 19.65 1.52 -20.83
N GLU A 232 20.16 2.74 -20.78
CA GLU A 232 21.38 3.08 -20.08
C GLU A 232 21.09 4.08 -18.97
N ILE A 233 21.41 3.69 -17.74
CA ILE A 233 21.22 4.49 -16.54
C ILE A 233 22.57 5.07 -16.15
N SER A 234 22.70 6.39 -16.29
CA SER A 234 23.90 7.14 -15.89
C SER A 234 23.76 7.61 -14.45
N TYR A 235 24.83 7.49 -13.68
CA TYR A 235 24.88 7.92 -12.28
C TYR A 235 26.18 8.67 -11.96
N ARG A 236 26.13 9.50 -10.91
CA ARG A 236 27.32 10.04 -10.26
C ARG A 236 27.68 9.22 -9.04
N SER A 237 28.97 9.15 -8.73
CA SER A 237 29.46 8.43 -7.56
C SER A 237 29.65 9.38 -6.38
N SER A 238 29.15 8.98 -5.22
CA SER A 238 29.53 9.55 -3.94
C SER A 238 30.99 9.19 -3.64
N PRO A 239 31.79 10.13 -3.14
CA PRO A 239 33.14 9.83 -2.66
C PRO A 239 33.11 9.03 -1.35
N GLU A 240 31.97 9.02 -0.64
CA GLU A 240 31.80 8.26 0.59
C GLU A 240 31.39 6.81 0.30
N PRO A 241 32.11 5.82 0.85
CA PRO A 241 31.73 4.42 0.71
C PRO A 241 30.42 4.14 1.45
N LEU A 242 29.80 3.01 1.11
CA LEU A 242 28.65 2.48 1.87
C LEU A 242 28.99 2.40 3.36
N ASP A 243 28.05 2.82 4.21
CA ASP A 243 28.20 2.74 5.66
C ASP A 243 28.56 1.30 6.08
N ASN A 244 29.49 1.15 7.02
CA ASN A 244 29.99 -0.15 7.43
C ASN A 244 28.89 -1.06 8.00
N THR A 245 27.90 -0.48 8.67
CA THR A 245 26.77 -1.21 9.25
C THR A 245 25.87 -1.74 8.15
N LEU A 246 25.54 -0.90 7.15
CA LEU A 246 24.76 -1.31 5.99
C LEU A 246 25.50 -2.32 5.12
N ALA A 247 26.81 -2.16 4.94
CA ALA A 247 27.60 -3.14 4.21
C ALA A 247 27.52 -4.53 4.87
N ALA A 248 27.55 -4.61 6.21
CA ALA A 248 27.45 -5.88 6.93
C ALA A 248 26.01 -6.44 7.05
N ASP A 249 24.99 -5.65 6.68
CA ASP A 249 23.58 -6.01 6.81
C ASP A 249 23.18 -7.09 5.80
N ALA A 250 22.53 -8.15 6.29
CA ALA A 250 22.10 -9.29 5.50
C ALA A 250 20.57 -9.53 5.55
N VAL A 251 19.81 -8.68 6.26
CA VAL A 251 18.39 -8.94 6.59
C VAL A 251 17.51 -9.15 5.35
N MET A 252 17.79 -8.42 4.26
CA MET A 252 17.02 -8.51 3.00
C MET A 252 17.82 -9.16 1.86
N ASP A 253 18.89 -9.90 2.16
CA ASP A 253 19.68 -10.61 1.13
C ASP A 253 18.84 -11.67 0.40
N GLU A 254 17.89 -12.30 1.08
CA GLU A 254 16.98 -13.30 0.48
C GLU A 254 15.88 -12.67 -0.39
N VAL A 255 15.56 -11.40 -0.17
CA VAL A 255 14.56 -10.63 -0.95
C VAL A 255 15.19 -10.02 -2.21
N ALA A 256 16.46 -9.62 -2.13
CA ALA A 256 17.17 -9.00 -3.25
C ALA A 256 17.08 -9.77 -4.59
N PRO A 257 17.31 -11.11 -4.67
CA PRO A 257 17.23 -11.83 -5.94
C PRO A 257 15.82 -11.90 -6.54
N THR A 258 14.77 -11.73 -5.74
CA THR A 258 13.38 -11.70 -6.23
C THR A 258 12.94 -10.30 -6.65
N LEU A 259 13.63 -9.27 -6.18
CA LEU A 259 13.28 -7.87 -6.43
C LEU A 259 13.97 -7.29 -7.66
N PHE A 260 15.23 -7.65 -7.92
CA PHE A 260 16.08 -6.97 -8.90
C PHE A 260 16.28 -7.74 -10.20
N ASP A 261 15.98 -7.10 -11.33
CA ASP A 261 16.04 -7.71 -12.67
C ASP A 261 17.48 -7.95 -13.15
N ASN A 262 18.47 -7.22 -12.63
CA ASN A 262 19.90 -7.39 -12.92
C ASN A 262 20.69 -7.90 -11.72
N TYR A 263 20.06 -8.68 -10.82
CA TYR A 263 20.69 -9.11 -9.56
C TYR A 263 22.07 -9.73 -9.74
N GLU A 264 22.23 -10.67 -10.68
CA GLU A 264 23.51 -11.37 -10.87
C GLU A 264 24.62 -10.43 -11.37
N ASP A 265 24.28 -9.41 -12.16
CA ASP A 265 25.23 -8.41 -12.65
C ASP A 265 25.57 -7.36 -11.58
N GLY A 266 24.58 -7.01 -10.74
CA GLY A 266 24.72 -5.98 -9.72
C GLY A 266 25.28 -6.45 -8.38
N ARG A 267 25.02 -7.71 -7.98
CA ARG A 267 25.49 -8.29 -6.71
C ARG A 267 27.00 -8.14 -6.48
N PRO A 268 27.89 -8.32 -7.48
CA PRO A 268 29.33 -8.13 -7.29
C PRO A 268 29.73 -6.77 -6.71
N TRP A 269 29.04 -5.67 -7.07
CA TRP A 269 29.34 -4.33 -6.53
C TRP A 269 29.15 -4.25 -5.01
N TYR A 270 28.16 -4.99 -4.50
CA TYR A 270 27.87 -5.06 -3.07
C TYR A 270 28.82 -6.02 -2.35
N LEU A 271 29.17 -7.15 -2.96
CA LEU A 271 30.17 -8.07 -2.41
C LEU A 271 31.57 -7.41 -2.28
N GLU A 272 31.95 -6.60 -3.27
CA GLU A 272 33.19 -5.81 -3.21
C GLU A 272 33.12 -4.76 -2.10
N ALA A 273 31.98 -4.09 -1.93
CA ALA A 273 31.76 -3.14 -0.84
C ALA A 273 31.75 -3.81 0.55
N GLU A 274 31.26 -5.04 0.64
CA GLU A 274 31.29 -5.88 1.85
C GLU A 274 32.73 -6.21 2.27
N GLY A 275 33.56 -6.70 1.34
CA GLY A 275 34.96 -7.06 1.59
C GLY A 275 35.13 -8.09 2.72
N ASP A 276 36.16 -7.93 3.57
CA ASP A 276 36.44 -8.83 4.70
C ASP A 276 35.31 -8.87 5.77
N ARG A 277 34.32 -7.95 5.68
CA ARG A 277 33.19 -7.88 6.62
C ARG A 277 32.22 -9.05 6.46
N LEU A 278 32.27 -9.77 5.33
CA LEU A 278 31.54 -11.03 5.13
C LEU A 278 31.82 -12.06 6.22
N GLU A 279 33.07 -12.14 6.70
CA GLU A 279 33.43 -13.06 7.79
C GLU A 279 33.01 -12.54 9.18
N ALA A 280 32.73 -11.24 9.28
CA ALA A 280 32.28 -10.56 10.50
C ALA A 280 30.76 -10.30 10.52
N ARG A 281 29.97 -10.95 9.64
CA ARG A 281 28.50 -10.94 9.70
C ARG A 281 28.07 -11.43 11.09
N ALA A 282 27.86 -10.49 12.00
CA ALA A 282 27.21 -10.78 13.26
C ALA A 282 25.77 -11.16 12.91
N GLY A 283 25.27 -12.28 13.45
CA GLY A 283 23.83 -12.53 13.40
C GLY A 283 23.08 -11.32 13.97
N ALA A 284 21.85 -11.09 13.49
CA ALA A 284 21.03 -9.98 13.97
C ALA A 284 21.01 -9.97 15.51
N ALA A 285 21.40 -8.84 16.11
CA ALA A 285 21.35 -8.69 17.55
C ALA A 285 19.90 -8.78 18.04
N TYR A 286 18.99 -8.17 17.29
CA TYR A 286 17.54 -8.25 17.47
C TYR A 286 16.83 -8.12 16.11
N ASP A 287 16.38 -9.24 15.55
CA ASP A 287 15.63 -9.27 14.28
C ASP A 287 14.13 -9.01 14.46
N TYR A 288 13.65 -8.94 15.71
CA TYR A 288 12.27 -8.66 16.05
C TYR A 288 12.20 -7.59 17.15
N VAL A 289 11.56 -6.46 16.87
CA VAL A 289 11.37 -5.38 17.85
C VAL A 289 9.90 -5.19 18.19
N ILE A 290 9.58 -5.11 19.48
CA ILE A 290 8.29 -4.69 20.00
C ILE A 290 8.42 -3.25 20.47
N ILE A 291 7.74 -2.31 19.82
CA ILE A 291 7.68 -0.91 20.27
C ILE A 291 6.35 -0.70 21.01
N THR A 292 6.45 -0.39 22.30
CA THR A 292 5.29 -0.31 23.21
C THR A 292 5.55 0.70 24.34
N THR A 293 4.78 0.62 25.42
CA THR A 293 4.97 1.45 26.61
C THR A 293 5.33 0.64 27.84
N SER A 294 6.02 1.28 28.78
CA SER A 294 6.31 0.70 30.10
C SER A 294 5.04 0.29 30.85
N ALA A 295 3.92 0.98 30.62
CA ALA A 295 2.62 0.64 31.19
C ALA A 295 2.06 -0.66 30.62
N ILE A 296 2.16 -0.89 29.30
CA ILE A 296 1.77 -2.15 28.66
C ILE A 296 2.67 -3.30 29.12
N VAL A 297 3.99 -3.08 29.20
CA VAL A 297 4.94 -4.07 29.71
C VAL A 297 4.58 -4.51 31.13
N ALA A 298 4.22 -3.56 32.01
CA ALA A 298 3.84 -3.88 33.38
C ALA A 298 2.41 -4.45 33.52
N GLY A 299 1.53 -4.12 32.57
CA GLY A 299 0.10 -4.43 32.64
C GLY A 299 -0.32 -5.71 31.91
N SER A 300 0.43 -6.13 30.88
CA SER A 300 0.17 -7.36 30.13
C SER A 300 0.63 -8.59 30.89
N GLY A 301 -0.26 -9.58 31.04
CA GLY A 301 0.06 -10.88 31.61
C GLY A 301 0.60 -11.89 30.60
N LYS A 302 0.67 -11.54 29.30
CA LYS A 302 1.07 -12.44 28.22
C LYS A 302 2.24 -11.96 27.37
N LEU A 303 2.70 -10.72 27.52
CA LEU A 303 3.82 -10.19 26.74
C LEU A 303 5.09 -11.03 26.90
N ASP A 304 5.47 -11.39 28.13
CA ASP A 304 6.65 -12.22 28.39
C ASP A 304 6.52 -13.63 27.78
N ASP A 305 5.32 -14.24 27.84
CA ASP A 305 5.05 -15.54 27.22
C ASP A 305 5.20 -15.48 25.69
N PHE A 306 4.73 -14.39 25.09
CA PHE A 306 4.85 -14.11 23.66
C PHE A 306 6.30 -13.90 23.23
N ILE A 307 7.05 -13.07 23.97
CA ILE A 307 8.49 -12.87 23.75
C ILE A 307 9.22 -14.21 23.80
N ALA A 308 9.03 -14.97 24.89
CA ALA A 308 9.66 -16.28 25.04
C ALA A 308 9.23 -17.27 23.94
N HIS A 309 8.02 -17.14 23.41
CA HIS A 309 7.58 -17.94 22.27
C HIS A 309 8.35 -17.58 21.00
N LYS A 310 8.46 -16.29 20.65
CA LYS A 310 9.23 -15.84 19.49
C LYS A 310 10.71 -16.21 19.60
N GLU A 311 11.29 -16.12 20.79
CA GLU A 311 12.67 -16.59 21.04
C GLU A 311 12.83 -18.10 20.81
N ARG A 312 11.84 -18.92 21.19
CA ARG A 312 11.84 -20.37 20.87
C ARG A 312 11.72 -20.66 19.37
N LEU A 313 11.14 -19.75 18.61
CA LEU A 313 11.05 -19.83 17.15
C LEU A 313 12.33 -19.35 16.45
N GLY A 314 13.30 -18.82 17.21
CA GLY A 314 14.60 -18.39 16.70
C GLY A 314 14.77 -16.89 16.51
N TYR A 315 13.75 -16.08 16.84
CA TYR A 315 13.86 -14.62 16.83
C TYR A 315 14.67 -14.12 18.02
N SER A 316 15.38 -13.02 17.84
CA SER A 316 15.99 -12.23 18.92
C SER A 316 15.10 -11.01 19.17
N VAL A 317 14.39 -11.00 20.30
CA VAL A 317 13.36 -9.99 20.57
C VAL A 317 13.90 -8.85 21.44
N LEU A 318 13.66 -7.61 21.03
CA LEU A 318 13.89 -6.42 21.84
C LEU A 318 12.59 -5.67 22.12
N VAL A 319 12.35 -5.32 23.38
CA VAL A 319 11.26 -4.43 23.78
C VAL A 319 11.79 -3.02 23.91
N VAL A 320 11.17 -2.08 23.20
CA VAL A 320 11.50 -0.66 23.16
C VAL A 320 10.32 0.11 23.73
N THR A 321 10.59 1.01 24.67
CA THR A 321 9.54 1.79 25.33
C THR A 321 9.75 3.29 25.15
N GLU A 322 8.84 4.08 25.71
CA GLU A 322 8.88 5.53 25.65
C GLU A 322 10.16 6.12 26.26
N SER A 323 10.87 5.39 27.15
CA SER A 323 12.17 5.84 27.65
C SER A 323 13.26 5.85 26.57
N ASP A 324 13.14 5.03 25.54
CA ASP A 324 14.13 4.91 24.47
C ASP A 324 13.90 5.94 23.37
N PHE A 325 12.63 6.14 22.96
CA PHE A 325 12.32 7.03 21.84
C PHE A 325 11.96 8.46 22.25
N LEU A 326 11.34 8.72 23.41
CA LEU A 326 10.96 10.10 23.79
C LEU A 326 12.14 11.09 23.93
N PRO A 327 13.35 10.68 24.36
CA PRO A 327 14.52 11.57 24.38
C PRO A 327 15.02 11.99 23.00
N LEU A 328 14.68 11.23 21.94
CA LEU A 328 15.13 11.52 20.59
C LEU A 328 14.44 12.74 19.99
N THR A 329 15.06 13.28 18.95
CA THR A 329 14.48 14.33 18.11
C THR A 329 14.24 13.76 16.73
N GLY A 330 12.98 13.48 16.43
CA GLY A 330 12.54 13.14 15.08
C GLY A 330 12.36 14.37 14.20
N GLN A 331 11.95 14.13 12.97
CA GLN A 331 11.61 15.17 12.00
C GLN A 331 10.51 16.11 12.54
N ALA A 332 10.55 17.40 12.18
CA ALA A 332 9.53 18.36 12.62
C ALA A 332 8.11 17.92 12.17
N PRO A 333 7.10 17.87 13.04
CA PRO A 333 6.98 18.61 14.31
C PRO A 333 7.53 17.89 15.55
N ASN A 334 8.19 16.73 15.40
CA ASN A 334 8.81 15.95 16.49
C ASN A 334 7.81 15.42 17.53
N ASN A 335 6.67 14.92 17.04
CA ASN A 335 5.70 14.20 17.85
C ASN A 335 6.17 12.74 18.06
N ARG A 336 5.36 11.90 18.73
CA ARG A 336 5.79 10.54 19.08
C ARG A 336 6.10 9.69 17.86
N ALA A 337 5.30 9.82 16.79
CA ALA A 337 5.53 9.08 15.56
C ALA A 337 6.92 9.35 14.97
N GLU A 338 7.33 10.61 14.89
CA GLU A 338 8.66 10.95 14.35
C GLU A 338 9.79 10.46 15.25
N LYS A 339 9.58 10.43 16.56
CA LYS A 339 10.57 9.90 17.52
C LYS A 339 10.72 8.38 17.44
N ILE A 340 9.62 7.66 17.30
CA ILE A 340 9.63 6.20 17.07
C ILE A 340 10.36 5.90 15.75
N ARG A 341 10.01 6.61 14.67
CA ARG A 341 10.71 6.46 13.38
C ARG A 341 12.19 6.81 13.51
N GLN A 342 12.55 7.85 14.26
CA GLN A 342 13.95 8.22 14.49
C GLN A 342 14.72 7.11 15.21
N TRP A 343 14.13 6.49 16.24
CA TRP A 343 14.73 5.33 16.91
C TRP A 343 14.98 4.19 15.91
N LEU A 344 14.00 3.88 15.06
CA LEU A 344 14.15 2.85 14.02
C LEU A 344 15.28 3.19 13.05
N LYS A 345 15.35 4.43 12.55
CA LYS A 345 16.43 4.89 11.64
C LYS A 345 17.82 4.72 12.24
N GLU A 346 17.98 5.01 13.53
CA GLU A 346 19.26 4.92 14.22
C GLU A 346 19.70 3.46 14.51
N ASN A 347 18.77 2.50 14.49
CA ASN A 347 19.01 1.16 15.03
C ASN A 347 18.74 -0.01 14.07
N TYR A 348 17.97 0.15 12.99
CA TYR A 348 17.49 -0.99 12.18
C TYR A 348 18.63 -1.83 11.56
N ALA A 349 19.66 -1.17 11.01
CA ALA A 349 20.77 -1.85 10.37
C ALA A 349 21.71 -2.49 11.40
N SER A 350 22.03 -1.78 12.49
CA SER A 350 22.99 -2.23 13.50
C SER A 350 22.45 -3.37 14.36
N LEU A 351 21.14 -3.36 14.64
CA LEU A 351 20.49 -4.45 15.36
C LEU A 351 20.04 -5.59 14.44
N GLY A 352 19.95 -5.35 13.13
CA GLY A 352 19.45 -6.33 12.16
C GLY A 352 17.93 -6.54 12.25
N ILE A 353 17.17 -5.48 12.61
CA ILE A 353 15.71 -5.54 12.80
C ILE A 353 15.05 -5.96 11.49
N LYS A 354 14.34 -7.08 11.42
CA LYS A 354 13.49 -7.41 10.26
C LYS A 354 12.04 -7.02 10.53
N TYR A 355 11.54 -7.37 11.71
CA TYR A 355 10.15 -7.22 12.11
C TYR A 355 9.98 -6.16 13.19
N VAL A 356 8.94 -5.34 13.06
CA VAL A 356 8.52 -4.37 14.07
C VAL A 356 7.05 -4.61 14.41
N LEU A 357 6.77 -4.93 15.67
CA LEU A 357 5.42 -5.03 16.21
C LEU A 357 5.11 -3.79 17.06
N LEU A 358 4.18 -2.97 16.60
CA LEU A 358 3.70 -1.79 17.31
C LEU A 358 2.56 -2.20 18.26
N VAL A 359 2.73 -2.01 19.57
CA VAL A 359 1.71 -2.38 20.58
C VAL A 359 1.35 -1.16 21.41
N GLY A 360 0.18 -0.58 21.14
CA GLY A 360 -0.27 0.66 21.79
C GLY A 360 -1.43 1.33 21.04
N ASP A 361 -1.87 2.47 21.54
CA ASP A 361 -2.96 3.27 20.99
C ASP A 361 -2.51 3.92 19.66
N PRO A 362 -3.14 3.57 18.51
CA PRO A 362 -2.74 4.05 17.20
C PRO A 362 -3.24 5.45 16.84
N ARG A 363 -4.01 6.12 17.72
CA ARG A 363 -4.63 7.42 17.39
C ARG A 363 -3.59 8.43 16.90
N PRO A 364 -3.70 8.95 15.67
CA PRO A 364 -2.74 9.92 15.15
C PRO A 364 -2.79 11.21 15.97
N PHE A 365 -1.72 12.01 15.90
CA PHE A 365 -1.57 13.25 16.66
C PHE A 365 -2.80 14.17 16.56
N GLU A 366 -3.32 14.36 15.35
CA GLU A 366 -4.46 15.21 15.01
C GLU A 366 -5.76 14.81 15.72
N SER A 367 -5.82 13.59 16.28
CA SER A 367 -6.99 13.02 16.96
C SER A 367 -6.80 12.84 18.48
N GLY A 368 -5.75 13.46 19.05
CA GLY A 368 -5.45 13.38 20.49
C GLY A 368 -4.39 12.33 20.83
N GLU A 369 -3.41 12.16 19.94
CA GLU A 369 -2.20 11.33 20.00
C GLU A 369 -2.18 10.19 21.02
N GLY A 370 -2.28 8.95 20.51
CA GLY A 370 -2.01 7.74 21.27
C GLY A 370 -0.55 7.61 21.70
N ASP A 371 -0.22 6.55 22.44
CA ASP A 371 1.15 6.31 22.92
C ASP A 371 2.07 5.72 21.83
N ILE A 372 1.52 4.92 20.92
CA ILE A 372 2.19 4.38 19.72
C ILE A 372 1.36 4.78 18.47
N PRO A 373 1.30 6.09 18.15
CA PRO A 373 0.36 6.62 17.16
C PRO A 373 0.71 6.18 15.73
N MET A 374 -0.26 6.14 14.82
CA MET A 374 0.02 6.17 13.38
C MET A 374 0.46 7.56 12.94
N LYS A 375 1.22 7.66 11.85
CA LYS A 375 1.53 8.96 11.25
C LYS A 375 0.39 9.40 10.33
N MET A 376 -0.14 10.60 10.57
CA MET A 376 -1.08 11.22 9.63
C MET A 376 -0.36 11.75 8.39
N CYS A 377 -0.78 11.27 7.22
CA CYS A 377 -0.31 11.72 5.91
C CYS A 377 -1.45 12.33 5.09
N TRP A 378 -1.10 13.07 4.03
CA TRP A 378 -2.05 13.87 3.24
C TRP A 378 -1.87 13.68 1.73
N PRO A 379 -1.98 12.44 1.20
CA PRO A 379 -1.77 12.18 -0.22
C PRO A 379 -2.74 12.99 -1.09
N ARG A 380 -3.96 13.22 -0.61
CA ARG A 380 -5.02 13.96 -1.30
C ARG A 380 -5.22 15.35 -0.71
N ARG A 381 -4.15 16.01 -0.26
CA ARG A 381 -4.19 17.31 0.45
C ARG A 381 -5.00 18.38 -0.29
N THR A 382 -4.93 18.43 -1.62
CA THR A 382 -5.61 19.44 -2.46
C THR A 382 -7.04 19.06 -2.83
N ALA A 383 -7.46 17.82 -2.57
CA ALA A 383 -8.84 17.39 -2.80
C ALA A 383 -9.81 18.05 -1.82
N THR A 384 -11.10 18.07 -2.18
CA THR A 384 -12.16 18.61 -1.32
C THR A 384 -12.53 17.66 -0.17
N THR A 385 -12.40 16.35 -0.38
CA THR A 385 -12.83 15.28 0.53
C THR A 385 -11.82 14.13 0.55
N TYR A 386 -11.86 13.29 1.59
CA TYR A 386 -10.99 12.13 1.79
C TYR A 386 -9.50 12.46 1.58
N ARG A 387 -9.00 13.39 2.41
CA ARG A 387 -7.71 14.06 2.22
C ARG A 387 -6.56 13.40 2.98
N ASP A 388 -6.90 12.85 4.13
CA ASP A 388 -6.02 12.35 5.17
C ASP A 388 -5.91 10.82 5.14
N ALA A 389 -4.76 10.29 5.55
CA ALA A 389 -4.43 8.87 5.54
C ALA A 389 -3.44 8.56 6.68
N PRO A 390 -3.90 8.13 7.87
CA PRO A 390 -3.02 7.64 8.90
C PRO A 390 -2.42 6.29 8.48
N THR A 391 -1.11 6.12 8.68
CA THR A 391 -0.36 4.97 8.18
C THR A 391 0.76 4.53 9.12
N ASP A 392 1.03 3.22 9.10
CA ASP A 392 2.22 2.61 9.70
C ASP A 392 3.38 2.48 8.70
N TYR A 393 3.15 2.75 7.41
CA TYR A 393 4.21 2.72 6.40
C TYR A 393 5.33 3.72 6.70
N PHE A 394 5.01 4.78 7.46
CA PHE A 394 5.98 5.73 8.00
C PHE A 394 7.08 5.07 8.85
N TYR A 395 6.79 3.93 9.49
CA TYR A 395 7.75 3.17 10.29
C TYR A 395 8.51 2.12 9.47
N ALA A 396 8.06 1.82 8.25
CA ALA A 396 8.68 0.82 7.37
C ALA A 396 9.68 1.45 6.41
N ASP A 397 9.32 2.59 5.81
CA ASP A 397 10.20 3.43 5.00
C ASP A 397 11.00 4.34 5.95
N LEU A 398 12.29 4.07 6.09
CA LEU A 398 13.24 4.72 6.99
C LEU A 398 14.24 5.62 6.24
N THR A 399 14.42 5.41 4.93
CA THR A 399 15.33 6.15 4.05
C THR A 399 14.67 7.37 3.40
N GLY A 400 13.38 7.30 3.09
CA GLY A 400 12.62 8.37 2.45
C GLY A 400 12.41 9.60 3.34
N ASN A 401 12.30 10.78 2.71
CA ASN A 401 11.86 12.00 3.38
C ASN A 401 10.37 12.25 3.12
N TRP A 402 9.56 12.02 4.15
CA TRP A 402 8.10 12.11 4.08
C TRP A 402 7.56 13.55 4.12
N ASP A 403 8.39 14.56 4.35
CA ASP A 403 8.06 16.00 4.28
C ASP A 403 9.21 16.71 3.54
N LYS A 404 9.32 16.40 2.26
CA LYS A 404 10.40 16.83 1.37
C LYS A 404 10.34 18.33 1.06
N ASN A 405 9.14 18.91 1.00
CA ASN A 405 8.94 20.34 0.81
C ASN A 405 9.09 21.16 2.11
N GLY A 406 9.32 20.47 3.25
CA GLY A 406 9.53 21.10 4.55
C GLY A 406 8.34 21.93 5.01
N ASP A 407 7.14 21.61 4.53
CA ASP A 407 5.91 22.31 4.89
C ASP A 407 5.17 21.64 6.06
N GLN A 408 5.76 20.59 6.65
CA GLN A 408 5.25 19.78 7.77
C GLN A 408 3.94 19.05 7.46
N ILE A 409 3.57 18.94 6.18
CA ILE A 409 2.42 18.17 5.72
C ILE A 409 2.97 16.91 5.05
N TYR A 410 2.92 15.80 5.78
CA TYR A 410 3.63 14.59 5.37
C TYR A 410 2.90 13.83 4.26
N GLY A 411 3.68 13.25 3.35
CA GLY A 411 3.23 12.28 2.35
C GLY A 411 2.35 12.88 1.25
N GLN A 412 2.48 14.17 0.94
CA GLN A 412 1.72 14.82 -0.12
C GLN A 412 2.07 14.25 -1.49
N TRP A 413 1.03 13.97 -2.28
CA TRP A 413 1.17 13.61 -3.68
C TRP A 413 1.26 14.87 -4.56
N GLY A 414 2.14 14.85 -5.55
CA GLY A 414 2.23 15.82 -6.63
C GLY A 414 3.67 16.21 -6.99
N SER A 415 3.83 16.83 -8.16
CA SER A 415 5.13 17.35 -8.59
C SER A 415 5.64 18.40 -7.60
N GLY A 416 6.86 18.19 -7.09
CA GLY A 416 7.47 19.09 -6.09
C GLY A 416 6.88 18.98 -4.69
N LYS A 417 6.14 17.90 -4.40
CA LYS A 417 5.66 17.54 -3.06
C LYS A 417 6.56 16.47 -2.43
N ASP A 418 5.99 15.49 -1.73
CA ASP A 418 6.74 14.44 -1.05
C ASP A 418 6.81 13.16 -1.88
N TYR A 419 5.84 12.96 -2.77
CA TYR A 419 5.78 11.82 -3.68
C TYR A 419 5.13 12.24 -5.01
N PRO A 420 5.57 11.72 -6.19
CA PRO A 420 6.67 10.79 -6.44
C PRO A 420 7.95 11.55 -6.80
N VAL A 421 8.61 12.19 -5.83
CA VAL A 421 9.86 12.95 -6.08
C VAL A 421 11.07 12.20 -5.55
N ALA A 422 12.23 12.33 -6.20
CA ALA A 422 13.46 11.68 -5.77
C ALA A 422 13.88 12.10 -4.35
N GLY A 423 14.17 11.11 -3.50
CA GLY A 423 14.49 11.31 -2.08
C GLY A 423 13.33 11.89 -1.26
N GLY A 424 12.09 11.78 -1.76
CA GLY A 424 10.86 11.98 -1.01
C GLY A 424 10.43 10.69 -0.32
N VAL A 425 9.13 10.41 -0.24
CA VAL A 425 8.61 9.09 0.18
C VAL A 425 9.13 8.04 -0.81
N ASP A 426 9.75 6.99 -0.30
CA ASP A 426 10.38 5.94 -1.11
C ASP A 426 9.38 4.81 -1.39
N PHE A 427 8.66 4.41 -0.34
CA PHE A 427 7.80 3.23 -0.26
C PHE A 427 8.52 1.88 -0.29
N THR A 428 9.84 1.83 -0.44
CA THR A 428 10.59 0.60 -0.19
C THR A 428 10.86 0.45 1.32
N PRO A 429 10.48 -0.69 1.92
CA PRO A 429 10.59 -0.84 3.37
C PRO A 429 11.98 -1.35 3.78
N GLU A 430 12.56 -0.72 4.80
CA GLU A 430 13.71 -1.25 5.51
C GLU A 430 13.30 -2.35 6.51
N VAL A 431 12.10 -2.24 7.09
CA VAL A 431 11.54 -3.18 8.08
C VAL A 431 10.08 -3.51 7.78
N TYR A 432 9.62 -4.69 8.21
CA TYR A 432 8.22 -5.09 8.08
C TYR A 432 7.44 -4.83 9.37
N VAL A 433 6.38 -4.02 9.27
CA VAL A 433 5.60 -3.54 10.42
C VAL A 433 4.26 -4.24 10.51
N GLY A 434 3.89 -4.64 11.73
CA GLY A 434 2.52 -5.01 12.10
C GLY A 434 2.13 -4.32 13.42
N ARG A 435 0.84 -4.32 13.73
CA ARG A 435 0.30 -3.57 14.87
C ARG A 435 -0.73 -4.35 15.68
N ILE A 436 -0.65 -4.29 17.00
CA ILE A 436 -1.75 -4.68 17.90
C ILE A 436 -2.22 -3.41 18.63
N PRO A 437 -3.38 -2.84 18.26
CA PRO A 437 -3.93 -1.68 18.96
C PRO A 437 -4.23 -1.99 20.43
N VAL A 438 -3.91 -1.06 21.33
CA VAL A 438 -4.30 -1.12 22.74
C VAL A 438 -4.98 0.19 23.10
N TYR A 439 -6.30 0.16 23.22
CA TYR A 439 -7.10 1.33 23.61
C TYR A 439 -7.43 1.28 25.10
N ASP A 440 -7.51 2.45 25.74
CA ASP A 440 -8.04 2.62 27.10
C ASP A 440 -7.44 1.68 28.16
N ALA A 441 -6.15 1.32 27.99
CA ALA A 441 -5.42 0.37 28.84
C ALA A 441 -6.07 -1.04 28.91
N ASP A 442 -6.74 -1.49 27.85
CA ASP A 442 -7.33 -2.83 27.74
C ASP A 442 -6.27 -3.91 27.47
N TYR A 443 -5.48 -4.21 28.50
CA TYR A 443 -4.44 -5.22 28.44
C TYR A 443 -4.98 -6.66 28.38
N GLN A 444 -6.21 -6.88 28.85
CA GLN A 444 -6.82 -8.21 28.78
C GLN A 444 -7.10 -8.62 27.33
N THR A 445 -7.56 -7.68 26.51
CA THR A 445 -7.73 -7.92 25.07
C THR A 445 -6.38 -8.15 24.38
N LEU A 446 -5.36 -7.35 24.71
CA LEU A 446 -3.99 -7.59 24.22
C LEU A 446 -3.53 -9.02 24.56
N ASP A 447 -3.69 -9.43 25.81
CA ASP A 447 -3.29 -10.76 26.28
C ASP A 447 -4.00 -11.89 25.51
N GLY A 448 -5.28 -11.71 25.19
CA GLY A 448 -6.03 -12.64 24.35
C GLY A 448 -5.44 -12.77 22.94
N ILE A 449 -5.11 -11.64 22.31
CA ILE A 449 -4.50 -11.62 20.96
C ILE A 449 -3.12 -12.30 20.99
N LEU A 450 -2.25 -11.94 21.95
CA LEU A 450 -0.93 -12.55 22.09
C LEU A 450 -1.02 -14.05 22.33
N GLN A 451 -1.93 -14.49 23.21
CA GLN A 451 -2.15 -15.91 23.48
C GLN A 451 -2.63 -16.67 22.24
N LYS A 452 -3.50 -16.06 21.44
CA LYS A 452 -3.99 -16.64 20.19
C LYS A 452 -2.88 -16.81 19.16
N ILE A 453 -2.00 -15.82 19.02
CA ILE A 453 -0.82 -15.92 18.14
C ILE A 453 0.07 -17.10 18.54
N ILE A 454 0.38 -17.21 19.84
CA ILE A 454 1.18 -18.33 20.37
C ILE A 454 0.51 -19.68 20.05
N LEU A 455 -0.80 -19.81 20.26
CA LEU A 455 -1.53 -21.07 19.99
C LEU A 455 -1.57 -21.41 18.51
N TYR A 456 -1.75 -20.41 17.65
CA TYR A 456 -1.73 -20.58 16.21
C TYR A 456 -0.38 -21.13 15.73
N GLU A 457 0.73 -20.52 16.14
CA GLU A 457 2.08 -20.94 15.73
C GLU A 457 2.51 -22.29 16.34
N LEU A 458 1.91 -22.68 17.47
CA LEU A 458 2.10 -24.00 18.09
C LEU A 458 1.16 -25.08 17.55
N SER A 459 0.22 -24.75 16.66
CA SER A 459 -0.79 -25.71 16.21
C SER A 459 -0.14 -26.92 15.53
N SER A 460 -0.49 -28.13 15.97
CA SER A 460 -0.02 -29.36 15.33
C SER A 460 -0.69 -29.66 13.98
N SER A 461 -1.78 -28.95 13.66
CA SER A 461 -2.54 -29.11 12.41
C SER A 461 -2.75 -27.76 11.73
N THR A 462 -2.33 -27.67 10.48
CA THR A 462 -2.41 -26.46 9.67
C THR A 462 -3.17 -26.67 8.36
N ASP A 463 -3.67 -27.88 8.10
CA ASP A 463 -4.32 -28.24 6.82
C ASP A 463 -5.52 -27.34 6.51
N TRP A 464 -6.31 -27.01 7.54
CA TRP A 464 -7.49 -26.13 7.43
C TRP A 464 -7.14 -24.72 6.91
N ARG A 465 -5.87 -24.28 7.07
CA ARG A 465 -5.42 -22.96 6.61
C ARG A 465 -5.39 -22.86 5.08
N LYS A 466 -5.41 -23.99 4.37
CA LYS A 466 -5.59 -24.04 2.90
C LYS A 466 -7.07 -23.96 2.50
N SER A 467 -7.78 -22.99 3.09
CA SER A 467 -9.19 -22.72 2.83
C SER A 467 -9.43 -21.21 2.80
N ALA A 468 -10.17 -20.74 1.80
CA ALA A 468 -10.52 -19.34 1.61
C ALA A 468 -12.05 -19.13 1.64
N LEU A 469 -12.51 -18.13 2.40
CA LEU A 469 -13.87 -17.60 2.31
C LEU A 469 -13.83 -16.31 1.49
N LEU A 470 -14.65 -16.22 0.44
CA LEU A 470 -14.59 -15.15 -0.56
C LEU A 470 -15.95 -14.43 -0.75
N PRO A 471 -16.39 -13.58 0.21
CA PRO A 471 -17.58 -12.75 0.06
C PRO A 471 -17.31 -11.54 -0.85
N MET A 472 -17.96 -11.47 -2.01
CA MET A 472 -17.74 -10.40 -2.99
C MET A 472 -19.04 -9.70 -3.37
N ALA A 473 -19.15 -8.43 -3.00
CA ALA A 473 -20.24 -7.53 -3.38
C ALA A 473 -19.88 -6.72 -4.63
N PHE A 474 -20.89 -6.06 -5.21
CA PHE A 474 -20.66 -4.99 -6.18
C PHE A 474 -20.26 -3.70 -5.47
N SER A 475 -19.30 -2.97 -6.04
CA SER A 475 -18.91 -1.62 -5.55
C SER A 475 -19.63 -0.47 -6.27
N ASP A 476 -20.16 -0.74 -7.45
CA ASP A 476 -21.06 0.11 -8.23
C ASP A 476 -21.82 -0.78 -9.22
N SER A 477 -22.68 -0.20 -10.06
CA SER A 477 -23.51 -0.96 -11.01
C SER A 477 -22.75 -1.75 -12.09
N SER A 478 -21.45 -1.52 -12.26
CA SER A 478 -20.58 -2.15 -13.25
C SER A 478 -19.39 -2.92 -12.66
N THR A 479 -19.05 -2.67 -11.39
CA THR A 479 -17.90 -3.29 -10.72
C THR A 479 -18.32 -4.46 -9.84
N ASP A 480 -18.32 -5.65 -10.43
CA ASP A 480 -18.59 -6.92 -9.75
C ASP A 480 -17.34 -7.46 -9.04
N GLY A 481 -17.35 -7.48 -7.70
CA GLY A 481 -16.25 -8.02 -6.89
C GLY A 481 -15.97 -9.51 -7.12
N ALA A 482 -16.93 -10.28 -7.65
CA ALA A 482 -16.73 -11.70 -7.95
C ALA A 482 -15.57 -11.93 -8.93
N ARG A 483 -15.30 -10.95 -9.82
CA ARG A 483 -14.16 -10.98 -10.75
C ARG A 483 -12.82 -11.13 -10.02
N LEU A 484 -12.66 -10.47 -8.87
CA LEU A 484 -11.44 -10.57 -8.04
C LEU A 484 -11.28 -12.00 -7.51
N SER A 485 -12.34 -12.53 -6.89
CA SER A 485 -12.36 -13.89 -6.35
C SER A 485 -12.05 -14.94 -7.41
N GLU A 486 -12.69 -14.86 -8.57
CA GLU A 486 -12.45 -15.81 -9.66
C GLU A 486 -11.02 -15.71 -10.19
N GLN A 487 -10.46 -14.51 -10.34
CA GLN A 487 -9.07 -14.37 -10.75
C GLN A 487 -8.10 -14.96 -9.72
N MET A 488 -8.25 -14.65 -8.41
CA MET A 488 -7.43 -15.25 -7.35
C MET A 488 -7.51 -16.79 -7.38
N ARG A 489 -8.70 -17.32 -7.68
CA ARG A 489 -8.94 -18.77 -7.75
C ARG A 489 -8.20 -19.43 -8.90
N ASP A 490 -8.31 -18.85 -10.09
CA ASP A 490 -7.68 -19.39 -11.29
C ASP A 490 -6.15 -19.28 -11.21
N ASP A 491 -5.65 -18.13 -10.74
CA ASP A 491 -4.23 -17.81 -10.81
C ASP A 491 -3.42 -18.52 -9.73
N TYR A 492 -3.93 -18.66 -8.49
CA TYR A 492 -3.13 -19.24 -7.41
C TYR A 492 -3.86 -20.03 -6.32
N LEU A 493 -5.15 -19.81 -6.00
CA LEU A 493 -5.81 -20.61 -4.95
C LEU A 493 -6.05 -22.06 -5.42
N ASN A 494 -6.67 -22.27 -6.59
CA ASN A 494 -6.89 -23.62 -7.10
C ASN A 494 -5.55 -24.32 -7.43
N PRO A 495 -4.58 -23.69 -8.13
CA PRO A 495 -3.26 -24.28 -8.34
C PRO A 495 -2.51 -24.60 -7.03
N GLY A 496 -2.66 -23.75 -6.00
CA GLY A 496 -2.10 -23.94 -4.66
C GLY A 496 -2.80 -25.01 -3.82
N GLY A 497 -3.90 -25.59 -4.32
CA GLY A 497 -4.68 -26.63 -3.66
C GLY A 497 -5.57 -26.11 -2.52
N TYR A 498 -5.97 -24.83 -2.56
CA TYR A 498 -6.86 -24.24 -1.58
C TYR A 498 -8.31 -24.60 -1.88
N PHE A 499 -9.04 -24.99 -0.83
CA PHE A 499 -10.50 -24.97 -0.89
C PHE A 499 -10.99 -23.52 -0.90
N SER A 500 -12.03 -23.20 -1.68
CA SER A 500 -12.65 -21.87 -1.69
C SER A 500 -14.15 -21.98 -1.50
N TRP A 501 -14.71 -21.19 -0.58
CA TRP A 501 -16.15 -20.97 -0.44
C TRP A 501 -16.49 -19.57 -0.92
N ARG A 502 -17.17 -19.47 -2.07
CA ARG A 502 -17.51 -18.19 -2.69
C ARG A 502 -18.88 -17.74 -2.26
N MET A 503 -19.00 -16.46 -1.94
CA MET A 503 -20.29 -15.81 -1.75
C MET A 503 -20.41 -14.58 -2.62
N TYR A 504 -21.27 -14.60 -3.64
CA TYR A 504 -21.41 -13.50 -4.59
C TYR A 504 -22.81 -12.87 -4.53
N GLN A 505 -22.90 -11.57 -4.77
CA GLN A 505 -24.19 -10.87 -4.82
C GLN A 505 -24.93 -11.26 -6.12
N GLN A 506 -25.96 -12.11 -6.02
CA GLN A 506 -26.63 -12.78 -7.15
C GLN A 506 -28.15 -12.50 -7.22
N GLY A 507 -28.56 -11.27 -6.90
CA GLY A 507 -29.86 -10.72 -7.27
C GLY A 507 -31.12 -11.30 -6.60
N THR A 508 -31.08 -12.43 -5.87
CA THR A 508 -32.25 -12.94 -5.13
C THR A 508 -32.60 -11.98 -3.99
N VAL A 509 -31.59 -11.41 -3.33
CA VAL A 509 -31.73 -10.35 -2.33
C VAL A 509 -31.24 -9.03 -2.91
N GLY A 510 -32.11 -8.38 -3.70
CA GLY A 510 -31.84 -7.10 -4.35
C GLY A 510 -31.51 -7.26 -5.83
N SER A 511 -32.53 -7.24 -6.70
CA SER A 511 -32.42 -7.50 -8.14
C SER A 511 -31.66 -6.44 -8.96
N CYS A 512 -30.99 -5.50 -8.29
CA CYS A 512 -30.25 -4.40 -8.88
C CYS A 512 -28.81 -4.78 -9.23
N ALA A 513 -28.28 -5.87 -8.65
CA ALA A 513 -26.98 -6.44 -8.95
C ALA A 513 -27.10 -7.97 -9.00
N ASP A 514 -26.53 -8.56 -10.04
CA ASP A 514 -26.59 -10.00 -10.31
C ASP A 514 -25.25 -10.44 -10.92
N SER A 515 -24.37 -10.99 -10.09
CA SER A 515 -23.07 -11.48 -10.56
C SER A 515 -23.28 -12.60 -11.57
N LYS A 516 -22.58 -12.51 -12.70
CA LYS A 516 -22.60 -13.55 -13.73
C LYS A 516 -21.84 -14.83 -13.34
N TYR A 517 -21.10 -14.78 -12.23
CA TYR A 517 -20.28 -15.89 -11.78
C TYR A 517 -21.07 -16.76 -10.79
N ASP A 518 -20.93 -18.08 -10.92
CA ASP A 518 -21.52 -19.02 -9.97
C ASP A 518 -20.83 -18.94 -8.61
N SER A 519 -21.59 -19.13 -7.52
CA SER A 519 -21.07 -19.19 -6.16
C SER A 519 -21.65 -20.39 -5.40
N GLU A 520 -20.99 -20.78 -4.30
CA GLU A 520 -21.50 -21.84 -3.42
C GLU A 520 -22.71 -21.37 -2.58
N GLU A 521 -22.79 -20.07 -2.31
CA GLU A 521 -23.85 -19.46 -1.50
C GLU A 521 -24.02 -17.98 -1.87
N GLU A 522 -25.24 -17.52 -2.09
CA GLU A 522 -25.47 -16.11 -2.39
C GLU A 522 -25.03 -15.20 -1.25
N LEU A 523 -24.30 -14.13 -1.57
CA LEU A 523 -24.00 -13.06 -0.63
C LEU A 523 -25.22 -12.19 -0.44
N HIS A 524 -25.80 -12.31 0.74
CA HIS A 524 -26.94 -11.51 1.18
C HIS A 524 -26.74 -11.02 2.61
N GLY A 525 -27.36 -9.87 2.91
CA GLY A 525 -27.10 -9.16 4.14
C GLY A 525 -27.56 -9.85 5.42
N GLY A 526 -27.06 -9.33 6.54
CA GLY A 526 -27.44 -9.77 7.87
C GLY A 526 -26.34 -10.61 8.49
N THR A 527 -26.52 -11.93 8.55
CA THR A 527 -25.60 -12.81 9.26
C THR A 527 -25.00 -13.93 8.42
N ALA A 528 -25.26 -13.94 7.11
CA ALA A 528 -24.84 -15.03 6.23
C ALA A 528 -23.32 -15.26 6.26
N VAL A 529 -22.54 -14.19 6.10
CA VAL A 529 -21.06 -14.28 6.16
C VAL A 529 -20.59 -14.71 7.54
N ARG A 530 -21.16 -14.15 8.62
CA ARG A 530 -20.86 -14.57 9.99
C ARG A 530 -21.14 -16.05 10.20
N ASP A 531 -22.32 -16.53 9.81
CA ASP A 531 -22.74 -17.92 10.01
C ASP A 531 -21.89 -18.88 9.21
N ARG A 532 -21.54 -18.52 7.98
CA ARG A 532 -20.61 -19.28 7.15
C ARG A 532 -19.23 -19.37 7.78
N TRP A 533 -18.68 -18.23 8.22
CA TRP A 533 -17.36 -18.16 8.83
C TRP A 533 -17.32 -18.90 10.17
N ALA A 534 -18.31 -18.72 11.04
CA ALA A 534 -18.36 -19.40 12.34
C ALA A 534 -18.59 -20.93 12.22
N ALA A 535 -19.12 -21.40 11.09
CA ALA A 535 -19.38 -22.82 10.86
C ALA A 535 -18.24 -23.56 10.13
N GLY A 536 -17.19 -22.87 9.70
CA GLY A 536 -16.10 -23.47 8.92
C GLY A 536 -14.73 -22.88 9.23
N ASP A 537 -13.69 -23.68 9.06
CA ASP A 537 -12.32 -23.26 9.30
C ASP A 537 -11.73 -22.68 8.00
N TYR A 538 -11.39 -21.40 8.02
CA TYR A 538 -10.81 -20.69 6.89
C TYR A 538 -9.45 -20.10 7.27
N GLY A 539 -8.39 -20.42 6.54
CA GLY A 539 -7.10 -19.75 6.74
C GLY A 539 -7.09 -18.33 6.19
N ILE A 540 -7.88 -18.07 5.15
CA ILE A 540 -7.97 -16.79 4.47
C ILE A 540 -9.45 -16.37 4.39
N VAL A 541 -9.73 -15.11 4.73
CA VAL A 541 -11.01 -14.46 4.43
C VAL A 541 -10.73 -13.18 3.68
N CYS A 542 -11.07 -13.15 2.40
CA CYS A 542 -10.90 -11.97 1.56
C CYS A 542 -12.27 -11.54 1.06
N TRP A 543 -12.64 -10.29 1.32
CA TRP A 543 -13.91 -9.76 0.84
C TRP A 543 -13.75 -8.43 0.12
N TRP A 544 -14.77 -8.12 -0.68
CA TRP A 544 -14.97 -6.81 -1.26
C TRP A 544 -16.38 -6.31 -0.93
N GLY A 545 -16.46 -5.16 -0.28
CA GLY A 545 -17.71 -4.45 0.02
C GLY A 545 -17.46 -3.00 0.40
N HIS A 546 -18.52 -2.23 0.55
CA HIS A 546 -18.40 -0.86 1.06
C HIS A 546 -18.06 -0.90 2.55
N GLY A 547 -17.39 0.13 3.07
CA GLY A 547 -16.90 0.11 4.45
C GLY A 547 -17.24 1.35 5.26
N SER A 548 -17.38 1.13 6.56
CA SER A 548 -17.40 2.12 7.64
C SER A 548 -16.43 1.69 8.75
N PRO A 549 -16.18 2.50 9.77
CA PRO A 549 -15.29 2.09 10.87
C PRO A 549 -15.65 0.75 11.51
N THR A 550 -16.94 0.42 11.62
CA THR A 550 -17.40 -0.77 12.36
C THR A 550 -18.15 -1.80 11.51
N ALA A 551 -18.25 -1.61 10.19
CA ALA A 551 -18.98 -2.54 9.32
C ALA A 551 -18.47 -2.54 7.87
N ALA A 552 -18.74 -3.63 7.19
CA ALA A 552 -18.73 -3.74 5.74
C ALA A 552 -20.16 -4.02 5.22
N SER A 553 -20.55 -3.43 4.10
CA SER A 553 -21.88 -3.55 3.50
C SER A 553 -21.83 -4.08 2.06
N ILE A 554 -22.96 -4.66 1.65
CA ILE A 554 -23.16 -5.28 0.34
C ILE A 554 -23.95 -4.31 -0.53
N GLY A 555 -23.49 -4.16 -1.79
CA GLY A 555 -24.11 -3.30 -2.78
C GLY A 555 -23.69 -1.84 -2.64
N TYR A 556 -24.36 -0.97 -3.39
CA TYR A 556 -23.98 0.41 -3.64
C TYR A 556 -25.21 1.31 -3.65
N SER A 557 -25.04 2.61 -3.92
CA SER A 557 -26.16 3.57 -3.97
C SER A 557 -27.30 3.14 -4.89
N GLY A 558 -28.50 3.01 -4.33
CA GLY A 558 -29.68 2.51 -5.05
C GLY A 558 -29.76 0.98 -5.17
N CYS A 559 -28.78 0.25 -4.63
CA CYS A 559 -28.73 -1.20 -4.58
C CYS A 559 -28.24 -1.71 -3.22
N ASN A 560 -29.13 -1.79 -2.23
CA ASN A 560 -28.77 -2.23 -0.88
C ASN A 560 -28.88 -3.76 -0.75
N GLY A 561 -27.74 -4.43 -0.60
CA GLY A 561 -27.65 -5.87 -0.31
C GLY A 561 -27.57 -6.19 1.19
N GLY A 562 -27.51 -5.17 2.05
CA GLY A 562 -27.48 -5.26 3.50
C GLY A 562 -26.07 -5.36 4.10
N LEU A 563 -25.98 -5.87 5.32
CA LEU A 563 -24.73 -6.00 6.06
C LEU A 563 -23.89 -7.18 5.57
N LEU A 564 -22.63 -6.94 5.19
CA LEU A 564 -21.65 -8.00 4.91
C LEU A 564 -21.15 -8.59 6.24
N PHE A 565 -20.56 -7.76 7.09
CA PHE A 565 -20.05 -8.13 8.41
C PHE A 565 -19.85 -6.88 9.28
N GLU A 566 -20.04 -6.98 10.60
CA GLU A 566 -19.82 -5.85 11.53
C GLU A 566 -19.03 -6.25 12.77
N SER A 567 -18.46 -5.27 13.47
CA SER A 567 -17.59 -5.48 14.63
C SER A 567 -18.23 -6.34 15.71
N SER A 568 -19.53 -6.18 15.95
CA SER A 568 -20.28 -6.92 16.98
C SER A 568 -20.42 -8.42 16.65
N GLN A 569 -20.35 -8.80 15.37
CA GLN A 569 -20.45 -10.19 14.93
C GLN A 569 -19.14 -10.97 15.15
N SER A 570 -18.00 -10.29 15.29
CA SER A 570 -16.69 -10.92 15.52
C SER A 570 -16.67 -11.82 16.77
N ALA A 571 -17.46 -11.50 17.81
CA ALA A 571 -17.53 -12.29 19.04
C ALA A 571 -18.04 -13.74 18.85
N SER A 572 -18.55 -14.09 17.66
CA SER A 572 -18.98 -15.44 17.30
C SER A 572 -17.94 -16.26 16.55
N LEU A 573 -16.79 -15.66 16.20
CA LEU A 573 -15.74 -16.31 15.42
C LEU A 573 -14.84 -17.21 16.29
N ASP A 574 -14.17 -18.15 15.64
CA ASP A 574 -13.38 -19.18 16.30
C ASP A 574 -11.89 -18.79 16.44
N ASP A 575 -11.46 -18.56 17.69
CA ASP A 575 -10.06 -18.29 18.02
C ASP A 575 -9.16 -19.56 17.98
N ALA A 576 -9.72 -20.76 17.86
CA ALA A 576 -8.96 -21.99 17.65
C ALA A 576 -8.51 -22.14 16.18
N HIS A 577 -9.25 -21.56 15.23
CA HIS A 577 -8.93 -21.56 13.80
C HIS A 577 -9.00 -20.14 13.19
N PRO A 578 -8.17 -19.20 13.68
CA PRO A 578 -8.28 -17.80 13.28
C PRO A 578 -7.72 -17.57 11.86
N SER A 579 -8.40 -16.73 11.10
CA SER A 579 -8.10 -16.44 9.69
C SER A 579 -7.20 -15.22 9.53
N PHE A 580 -6.38 -15.20 8.48
CA PHE A 580 -5.95 -13.93 7.94
C PHE A 580 -7.09 -13.27 7.18
N THR A 581 -7.16 -11.94 7.22
CA THR A 581 -8.18 -11.21 6.46
C THR A 581 -7.58 -10.12 5.58
N TYR A 582 -8.15 -9.99 4.37
CA TYR A 582 -8.01 -8.79 3.54
C TYR A 582 -9.39 -8.17 3.33
N GLN A 583 -9.53 -6.93 3.78
CA GLN A 583 -10.81 -6.23 3.81
C GLN A 583 -10.80 -5.14 2.74
N CYS A 584 -11.29 -5.46 1.54
CA CYS A 584 -11.41 -4.47 0.47
C CYS A 584 -12.62 -3.57 0.72
N SER A 585 -12.52 -2.75 1.77
CA SER A 585 -13.58 -1.90 2.32
C SER A 585 -12.97 -0.67 3.00
N CYS A 586 -13.65 0.47 2.92
CA CYS A 586 -13.17 1.73 3.49
C CYS A 586 -13.25 1.75 5.04
N LEU A 587 -12.32 2.45 5.70
CA LEU A 587 -12.32 2.78 7.13
C LEU A 587 -12.36 1.62 8.14
N ASN A 588 -12.41 0.37 7.72
CA ASN A 588 -12.52 -0.79 8.61
C ASN A 588 -11.36 -0.89 9.64
N ALA A 589 -10.23 -0.22 9.44
CA ALA A 589 -9.12 -0.11 10.38
C ALA A 589 -8.94 1.32 10.95
N GLU A 590 -9.97 2.17 10.95
CA GLU A 590 -9.87 3.54 11.44
C GLU A 590 -9.29 3.60 12.87
N PRO A 591 -8.09 4.21 13.07
CA PRO A 591 -7.39 4.14 14.34
C PRO A 591 -8.09 4.89 15.47
N GLU A 592 -8.96 5.85 15.16
CA GLU A 592 -9.75 6.61 16.13
C GLU A 592 -10.93 5.84 16.71
N THR A 593 -11.42 4.81 16.01
CA THR A 593 -12.55 4.00 16.45
C THR A 593 -12.05 2.78 17.24
N THR A 594 -12.27 2.75 18.55
CA THR A 594 -11.72 1.75 19.48
C THR A 594 -12.29 0.33 19.29
N ASN A 595 -13.39 0.20 18.55
CA ASN A 595 -14.00 -1.05 18.12
C ASN A 595 -14.08 -1.16 16.60
N ASN A 596 -13.10 -0.59 15.88
CA ASN A 596 -13.04 -0.71 14.43
C ASN A 596 -13.05 -2.19 13.99
N LEU A 597 -13.50 -2.45 12.77
CA LEU A 597 -13.79 -3.80 12.29
C LEU A 597 -12.55 -4.69 12.27
N ALA A 598 -11.43 -4.18 11.76
CA ALA A 598 -10.14 -4.88 11.69
C ALA A 598 -9.67 -5.30 13.09
N TYR A 599 -9.69 -4.37 14.05
CA TYR A 599 -9.32 -4.67 15.43
C TYR A 599 -10.29 -5.66 16.07
N SER A 600 -11.60 -5.53 15.85
CA SER A 600 -12.61 -6.44 16.41
C SER A 600 -12.46 -7.88 15.92
N ILE A 601 -12.08 -8.06 14.66
CA ILE A 601 -11.71 -9.36 14.09
C ILE A 601 -10.37 -9.85 14.64
N LEU A 602 -9.37 -8.98 14.80
CA LEU A 602 -8.11 -9.39 15.45
C LEU A 602 -8.35 -9.88 16.89
N LYS A 603 -9.29 -9.27 17.63
CA LYS A 603 -9.72 -9.75 18.96
C LYS A 603 -10.32 -11.15 18.87
N ASN A 604 -11.13 -11.43 17.85
CA ASN A 604 -11.93 -12.65 17.74
C ASN A 604 -11.91 -13.22 16.30
N GLY A 605 -11.33 -14.40 16.11
CA GLY A 605 -11.29 -15.14 14.85
C GLY A 605 -10.29 -14.66 13.80
N GLY A 606 -9.61 -13.52 14.00
CA GLY A 606 -8.54 -13.05 13.12
C GLY A 606 -7.14 -13.31 13.70
N ILE A 607 -6.20 -13.74 12.86
CA ILE A 607 -4.77 -13.86 13.22
C ILE A 607 -3.93 -12.70 12.67
N GLY A 608 -4.42 -12.05 11.61
CA GLY A 608 -3.88 -10.82 11.04
C GLY A 608 -4.90 -10.23 10.07
N THR A 609 -5.06 -8.92 10.05
CA THR A 609 -6.05 -8.22 9.22
C THR A 609 -5.40 -7.07 8.47
N VAL A 610 -5.45 -7.11 7.14
CA VAL A 610 -5.08 -5.97 6.28
C VAL A 610 -6.35 -5.24 5.88
N SER A 611 -6.41 -3.96 6.21
CA SER A 611 -7.62 -3.16 6.04
C SER A 611 -7.32 -1.66 5.99
N ALA A 612 -8.27 -0.87 5.48
CA ALA A 612 -8.09 0.55 5.22
C ALA A 612 -8.36 1.40 6.47
N THR A 613 -7.43 2.27 6.85
CA THR A 613 -7.59 3.24 7.95
C THR A 613 -8.49 4.43 7.59
N ARG A 614 -8.68 4.67 6.28
CA ARG A 614 -9.54 5.70 5.67
C ARG A 614 -10.18 5.15 4.40
N VAL A 615 -10.75 6.03 3.59
CA VAL A 615 -11.26 5.68 2.26
C VAL A 615 -10.17 5.07 1.39
N SER A 616 -10.50 3.99 0.72
CA SER A 616 -9.69 3.32 -0.30
C SER A 616 -10.41 3.33 -1.65
N TRP A 617 -9.65 3.16 -2.74
CA TRP A 617 -10.07 3.44 -4.10
C TRP A 617 -9.91 2.23 -5.01
N TYR A 618 -10.88 2.03 -5.90
CA TYR A 618 -10.88 1.00 -6.94
C TYR A 618 -11.13 1.61 -8.32
N TYR A 619 -10.85 0.85 -9.37
CA TYR A 619 -11.20 1.23 -10.74
C TYR A 619 -12.64 0.80 -11.05
N VAL A 620 -13.49 1.74 -11.46
CA VAL A 620 -14.84 1.45 -11.93
C VAL A 620 -14.76 0.55 -13.16
N ASN A 621 -15.56 -0.50 -13.18
CA ASN A 621 -15.56 -1.58 -14.16
C ASN A 621 -14.21 -2.33 -14.26
N GLN A 622 -13.43 -2.44 -13.17
CA GLN A 622 -12.20 -3.24 -13.18
C GLN A 622 -12.48 -4.67 -13.66
N ALA A 623 -11.71 -5.12 -14.66
CA ALA A 623 -11.95 -6.36 -15.37
C ALA A 623 -11.17 -7.52 -14.73
N TYR A 624 -11.68 -8.74 -14.96
CA TYR A 624 -10.88 -9.94 -14.72
C TYR A 624 -9.58 -9.86 -15.54
N GLY A 625 -8.46 -10.27 -14.95
CA GLY A 625 -7.12 -10.17 -15.55
C GLY A 625 -6.41 -8.85 -15.26
N THR A 626 -7.06 -7.89 -14.59
CA THR A 626 -6.50 -6.54 -14.33
C THR A 626 -6.27 -6.25 -12.85
N PHE A 627 -6.31 -7.28 -11.98
CA PHE A 627 -6.01 -7.14 -10.55
C PHE A 627 -4.51 -7.31 -10.24
N ASP A 628 -3.80 -8.18 -10.96
CA ASP A 628 -2.35 -8.37 -10.83
C ASP A 628 -1.60 -7.06 -11.12
N GLY A 629 -0.70 -6.69 -10.21
CA GLY A 629 0.09 -5.46 -10.29
C GLY A 629 -0.71 -4.15 -10.23
N SER A 630 -2.01 -4.22 -9.92
CA SER A 630 -2.89 -3.05 -9.90
C SER A 630 -2.82 -2.28 -8.56
N PRO A 631 -2.76 -0.93 -8.59
CA PRO A 631 -2.73 -0.10 -7.38
C PRO A 631 -4.12 0.20 -6.80
N SER A 632 -5.18 -0.44 -7.32
CA SER A 632 -6.47 -0.43 -6.64
C SER A 632 -6.42 -1.14 -5.29
N ASN A 633 -7.39 -0.86 -4.43
CA ASN A 633 -7.56 -1.59 -3.18
C ASN A 633 -7.82 -3.09 -3.41
N SER A 634 -8.49 -3.46 -4.50
CA SER A 634 -8.73 -4.85 -4.90
C SER A 634 -7.46 -5.50 -5.47
N GLY A 635 -6.65 -4.78 -6.24
CA GLY A 635 -5.35 -5.24 -6.74
C GLY A 635 -4.36 -5.52 -5.61
N LEU A 636 -4.27 -4.62 -4.63
CA LEU A 636 -3.49 -4.88 -3.40
C LEU A 636 -4.00 -6.13 -2.64
N GLY A 637 -5.31 -6.41 -2.68
CA GLY A 637 -5.89 -7.61 -2.11
C GLY A 637 -5.49 -8.88 -2.86
N TYR A 638 -5.56 -8.83 -4.19
CA TYR A 638 -5.08 -9.89 -5.06
C TYR A 638 -3.60 -10.22 -4.77
N GLU A 639 -2.75 -9.20 -4.69
CA GLU A 639 -1.32 -9.40 -4.42
C GLU A 639 -1.05 -9.92 -3.02
N TYR A 640 -1.71 -9.36 -2.00
CA TYR A 640 -1.52 -9.81 -0.62
C TYR A 640 -1.86 -11.28 -0.45
N VAL A 641 -3.03 -11.71 -0.94
CA VAL A 641 -3.49 -13.10 -0.84
C VAL A 641 -2.56 -14.04 -1.63
N ASN A 642 -2.03 -13.62 -2.78
CA ASN A 642 -1.02 -14.39 -3.52
C ASN A 642 0.21 -14.68 -2.64
N ARG A 643 0.77 -13.65 -1.97
CA ARG A 643 1.92 -13.84 -1.06
C ARG A 643 1.59 -14.69 0.16
N GLN A 644 0.34 -14.64 0.65
CA GLN A 644 -0.09 -15.55 1.71
C GLN A 644 -0.10 -17.01 1.24
N VAL A 645 -0.57 -17.28 0.01
CA VAL A 645 -0.55 -18.62 -0.60
C VAL A 645 0.88 -19.11 -0.84
N GLN A 646 1.82 -18.19 -1.05
CA GLN A 646 3.27 -18.47 -1.05
C GLN A 646 3.84 -18.70 0.38
N GLU A 647 2.98 -18.71 1.39
CA GLU A 647 3.31 -18.92 2.80
C GLU A 647 4.32 -17.90 3.36
N LEU A 648 4.30 -16.68 2.82
CA LEU A 648 5.06 -15.57 3.38
C LEU A 648 4.40 -15.11 4.69
N ALA A 649 5.22 -14.62 5.62
CA ALA A 649 4.72 -13.97 6.82
C ALA A 649 3.93 -12.70 6.47
N ALA A 650 2.97 -12.32 7.31
CA ALA A 650 1.98 -11.29 7.00
C ALA A 650 2.60 -9.92 6.68
N GLY A 651 3.70 -9.59 7.35
CA GLY A 651 4.52 -8.42 7.05
C GLY A 651 5.14 -8.54 5.66
N ASP A 652 5.95 -9.58 5.43
CA ASP A 652 6.57 -9.84 4.13
C ASP A 652 5.52 -9.81 3.00
N ALA A 653 4.38 -10.47 3.19
CA ALA A 653 3.29 -10.52 2.24
C ALA A 653 2.72 -9.14 1.90
N LEU A 654 2.42 -8.28 2.88
CA LEU A 654 1.87 -6.95 2.64
C LEU A 654 2.87 -6.04 1.93
N TYR A 655 4.12 -6.04 2.39
CA TYR A 655 5.15 -5.14 1.87
C TYR A 655 5.65 -5.57 0.49
N GLN A 656 5.78 -6.88 0.23
CA GLN A 656 6.11 -7.38 -1.10
C GLN A 656 4.93 -7.28 -2.07
N ALA A 657 3.68 -7.43 -1.62
CA ALA A 657 2.50 -7.13 -2.45
C ALA A 657 2.51 -5.68 -2.93
N LYS A 658 2.84 -4.75 -2.05
CA LYS A 658 3.00 -3.35 -2.41
C LYS A 658 4.20 -3.17 -3.34
N GLY A 659 5.36 -3.78 -3.08
CA GLY A 659 6.55 -3.67 -3.93
C GLY A 659 6.35 -4.07 -5.41
N THR A 660 5.36 -4.89 -5.73
CA THR A 660 5.03 -5.28 -7.13
C THR A 660 4.04 -4.34 -7.83
N VAL A 661 3.56 -3.32 -7.13
CA VAL A 661 2.59 -2.35 -7.61
C VAL A 661 3.28 -0.99 -7.73
N TYR A 662 2.88 -0.17 -8.71
CA TYR A 662 3.34 1.22 -8.78
C TYR A 662 2.20 2.19 -8.39
N PRO A 663 2.30 2.94 -7.27
CA PRO A 663 1.24 3.84 -6.81
C PRO A 663 1.25 5.22 -7.48
N GLY A 664 2.27 5.53 -8.29
CA GLY A 664 2.63 6.90 -8.65
C GLY A 664 1.77 7.60 -9.71
N THR A 665 0.70 6.98 -10.19
CA THR A 665 -0.14 7.56 -11.24
C THR A 665 -1.21 8.52 -10.73
N SER A 666 -1.64 8.41 -9.46
CA SER A 666 -2.63 9.32 -8.86
C SER A 666 -2.56 9.41 -7.34
N SER A 667 -3.14 10.48 -6.80
CA SER A 667 -3.24 10.68 -5.34
C SER A 667 -4.12 9.64 -4.65
N GLU A 668 -5.11 9.09 -5.36
CA GLU A 668 -6.06 8.05 -4.94
C GLU A 668 -5.38 6.68 -4.78
N THR A 669 -4.57 6.29 -5.75
CA THR A 669 -3.81 5.03 -5.70
C THR A 669 -2.67 5.09 -4.68
N THR A 670 -2.02 6.25 -4.56
CA THR A 670 -1.08 6.53 -3.46
C THR A 670 -1.76 6.46 -2.09
N MET A 671 -3.02 6.90 -1.98
CA MET A 671 -3.79 6.77 -0.74
C MET A 671 -3.97 5.31 -0.33
N ASN A 672 -4.25 4.39 -1.26
CA ASN A 672 -4.37 2.95 -0.96
C ASN A 672 -3.13 2.39 -0.27
N TRP A 673 -1.94 2.83 -0.69
CA TRP A 673 -0.67 2.40 -0.07
C TRP A 673 -0.52 2.85 1.37
N TYR A 674 -0.98 4.06 1.69
CA TYR A 674 -0.96 4.56 3.06
C TYR A 674 -2.01 3.89 3.94
N VAL A 675 -3.24 3.70 3.43
CA VAL A 675 -4.37 3.31 4.29
C VAL A 675 -4.44 1.81 4.54
N MET A 676 -3.93 0.95 3.65
CA MET A 676 -3.91 -0.50 3.85
C MET A 676 -2.78 -0.90 4.79
N ASN A 677 -3.10 -1.17 6.06
CA ASN A 677 -2.12 -1.50 7.11
C ASN A 677 -2.43 -2.86 7.74
N LEU A 678 -1.40 -3.52 8.30
CA LEU A 678 -1.52 -4.81 8.96
C LEU A 678 -1.79 -4.63 10.47
N TYR A 679 -2.97 -5.04 10.92
CA TYR A 679 -3.22 -5.31 12.34
C TYR A 679 -2.95 -6.79 12.62
N GLY A 680 -2.01 -7.08 13.50
CA GLY A 680 -1.49 -8.40 13.79
C GLY A 680 0.03 -8.40 13.86
N ASP A 681 0.59 -9.59 14.10
CA ASP A 681 2.03 -9.80 14.16
C ASP A 681 2.61 -10.00 12.74
N PRO A 682 3.62 -9.21 12.33
CA PRO A 682 4.15 -9.24 10.98
C PRO A 682 4.92 -10.53 10.65
N SER A 683 5.30 -11.33 11.64
CA SER A 683 6.07 -12.57 11.47
C SER A 683 5.21 -13.82 11.29
N VAL A 684 3.89 -13.73 11.52
CA VAL A 684 2.98 -14.89 11.43
C VAL A 684 2.65 -15.18 9.97
N SER A 685 2.60 -16.45 9.58
CA SER A 685 2.30 -16.91 8.21
C SER A 685 1.25 -18.03 8.20
N LEU A 686 0.74 -18.45 7.04
CA LEU A 686 -0.15 -19.62 6.95
C LEU A 686 0.55 -20.92 7.36
N LYS A 687 1.87 -21.03 7.19
CA LYS A 687 2.64 -22.16 7.73
C LYS A 687 3.09 -21.88 9.16
N ASN A 688 3.37 -22.94 9.89
CA ASN A 688 4.09 -22.76 11.15
C ASN A 688 5.55 -22.39 10.88
N PRO A 689 6.14 -21.58 11.75
CA PRO A 689 7.57 -21.30 11.72
C PRO A 689 8.38 -22.61 11.86
N PRO A 690 9.51 -22.75 11.15
CA PRO A 690 10.39 -23.89 11.33
C PRO A 690 10.93 -23.87 12.77
N VAL A 691 10.66 -24.92 13.56
CA VAL A 691 11.20 -25.02 14.92
C VAL A 691 12.70 -25.29 14.82
N PRO A 692 13.58 -24.44 15.39
CA PRO A 692 15.01 -24.71 15.40
C PRO A 692 15.29 -26.06 16.07
N PRO A 693 16.25 -26.87 15.55
CA PRO A 693 16.61 -28.12 16.21
C PRO A 693 17.09 -27.85 17.64
N GLU A 694 16.60 -28.62 18.63
CA GLU A 694 17.08 -28.50 20.01
C GLU A 694 18.62 -28.51 20.05
N PRO A 695 19.27 -27.59 20.77
CA PRO A 695 20.72 -27.59 20.87
C PRO A 695 21.15 -28.94 21.46
N LYS A 696 21.95 -29.69 20.70
CA LYS A 696 22.54 -30.95 21.17
C LYS A 696 23.30 -30.66 22.46
N VAL A 697 22.73 -31.05 23.60
CA VAL A 697 23.39 -31.01 24.90
C VAL A 697 24.60 -31.94 24.82
N THR A 698 25.76 -31.38 24.53
CA THR A 698 27.01 -32.14 24.56
C THR A 698 27.34 -32.36 26.04
N PRO A 699 27.38 -33.61 26.55
CA PRO A 699 27.64 -33.84 27.96
C PRO A 699 29.01 -33.26 28.32
N VAL A 700 29.05 -32.31 29.24
CA VAL A 700 30.29 -31.81 29.81
C VAL A 700 31.01 -32.98 30.46
N GLN A 701 32.05 -33.51 29.81
CA GLN A 701 32.98 -34.43 30.45
C GLN A 701 33.68 -33.67 31.58
N LYS A 702 33.19 -33.84 32.82
CA LYS A 702 33.91 -33.44 34.03
C LYS A 702 35.25 -34.18 34.05
N ARG A 703 36.33 -33.52 33.65
CA ARG A 703 37.69 -33.93 34.01
C ARG A 703 37.83 -33.77 35.52
N MET A 704 37.71 -34.87 36.27
CA MET A 704 38.14 -34.92 37.66
C MET A 704 39.67 -34.81 37.70
N GLY A 705 40.16 -33.61 37.99
CA GLY A 705 41.57 -33.38 38.33
C GLY A 705 41.88 -34.00 39.69
N ILE A 706 42.60 -35.11 39.69
CA ILE A 706 43.17 -35.71 40.90
C ILE A 706 44.33 -34.80 41.36
N TRP A 707 44.10 -34.06 42.44
CA TRP A 707 45.14 -33.31 43.14
C TRP A 707 46.03 -34.29 43.92
N GLN A 708 47.26 -34.51 43.44
CA GLN A 708 48.34 -35.03 44.29
C GLN A 708 49.08 -33.85 44.93
N ARG A 709 49.08 -33.79 46.27
CA ARG A 709 49.87 -32.83 47.05
C ARG A 709 51.34 -33.29 47.10
N PRO A 710 52.33 -32.38 47.04
CA PRO A 710 53.71 -32.70 47.35
C PRO A 710 54.00 -32.56 48.84
N ARG A 711 54.52 -33.67 49.40
CA ARG A 711 55.06 -33.95 50.75
C ARG A 711 54.09 -34.05 51.91
#